data_AF-A0A8X6LLM1-F1
#
_entry.id   AF-A0A8X6LLM1-F1
#
_cell.length_a   1.000
_cell.length_b   1.000
_cell.length_c   1.000
_cell.angle_alpha   90.00
_cell.angle_beta   90.00
_cell.angle_gamma   90.00
#
_symmetry.space_group_name_H-M   'P 1'
#
loop_
_entity.id
_entity.type
_entity.pdbx_description
1 polymer ?
#
loop_
_entity_poly.entity_id
_entity_poly.type
_entity_poly.pdbx_seq_one_letter_code
_entity_poly.pdbx_strand_id
1 'polypeptide(L)'
;MKTNTEEFRYRFRNPDNSSVFRSELAANREALNLALDNRASETWILTDSKSSIQFIKDWFNVLDMLGQDILLKLAALTQVSSLSKMWHNNDRLSFSSVNNFYNLPGHDDVWQLRKPDGAESIEMHQKTAASNDDLSSLDSWTQTVMTSRSSLASSMMSIDSTGTGISSPSLKLNLDNVTWTTTKQKRRRHKYKKNIQASSAKVRAVMKQSKTPQFRFRMILLTLFALIVTIVSFTWHMYQQQLLQIAIGDKIRFHEGRRILHLLKDDGQELVAANLGNGIPNDLNPYQCDIHSTLARAKICEEWKYRAKLHLNFSHTTNLSCYNVHWTSLEWNTVLRDCIALKSAHWYGMGLQRGLQWPLRITPGESSHPLVTGDGVEEMFGGIIDRYWLSSDGVAIFVEPDVPLYVSINKDYLCLEARRSEDFPYQTVHPIALKYTICTGKDIRSLHQDMMLNYRSLLADTSNRVFLMSPIWVASPRKVLSQESIQEFANRIMEHTSKLPGFLLLDSRWQSLEGSLDFNETNFPNPREILKILHNKGFRVLLTVHPYVCLPSRIFEQANADRLLVSDKWKKVPLLTKWQNKVCGLLDFTNNVTSSWFLDRLLKLKEKYGIDGFVFTGGQTTYLPRYYSYHVSSVNPDLFLPHYLSLANKLNSILGTEVGFLSQNFPGFVRLTPRTVSWDSLSGLGSVIPEILTLGILGYPLVNPGSVGGDGSGEIPSKELYLRWMELVVFLPIVQFTIAPGDYDQEVVDAVYQLFSIREEHVLPIYKTALEQFPETAAPLVRPLWWIAPEDAHAQMCGSQFLVGEEIMVAPILEDGRRTRDIYLPAGWWKDHLLDEVRRGGKWLHNYPVPLTKVAYFSVTTEPS
;
A
#
# COMPACT_ATOMS: atom_id res chain seq x y z
N MET A 1 -34.89 27.21 21.67
CA MET A 1 -35.50 27.41 20.34
C MET A 1 -37.00 27.20 20.46
N LYS A 2 -37.81 27.94 19.70
CA LYS A 2 -39.27 27.79 19.67
C LYS A 2 -39.77 27.92 18.23
N THR A 3 -40.62 26.98 17.80
CA THR A 3 -41.33 27.04 16.51
C THR A 3 -42.81 27.32 16.77
N ASN A 4 -43.60 27.44 15.71
CA ASN A 4 -45.05 27.55 15.82
C ASN A 4 -45.75 26.27 16.34
N THR A 5 -45.01 25.16 16.53
CA THR A 5 -45.53 23.88 17.02
C THR A 5 -44.89 23.40 18.32
N GLU A 6 -43.60 23.67 18.58
CA GLU A 6 -42.84 23.06 19.68
C GLU A 6 -41.83 24.02 20.35
N GLU A 7 -41.53 23.80 21.64
CA GLU A 7 -40.48 24.51 22.38
C GLU A 7 -39.35 23.57 22.79
N PHE A 8 -38.16 23.78 22.23
CA PHE A 8 -36.95 23.01 22.50
C PHE A 8 -36.01 23.77 23.43
N ARG A 9 -35.77 23.24 24.63
CA ARG A 9 -34.79 23.77 25.60
C ARG A 9 -33.52 22.93 25.57
N TYR A 10 -32.44 23.52 25.07
CA TYR A 10 -31.12 22.90 25.08
C TYR A 10 -30.33 23.35 26.32
N ARG A 11 -29.61 22.43 26.96
CA ARG A 11 -28.61 22.73 27.99
C ARG A 11 -27.29 22.13 27.57
N PHE A 12 -26.43 22.95 26.98
CA PHE A 12 -25.07 22.55 26.64
C PHE A 12 -24.19 22.69 27.88
N ARG A 13 -23.50 21.61 28.30
CA ARG A 13 -22.58 21.67 29.45
C ARG A 13 -21.20 22.01 28.92
N ASN A 14 -20.60 23.10 29.42
CA ASN A 14 -19.27 23.52 28.98
C ASN A 14 -18.25 22.40 29.25
N PRO A 15 -17.52 21.88 28.24
CA PRO A 15 -16.38 21.03 28.49
C PRO A 15 -15.25 21.86 29.11
N ASP A 16 -14.57 21.31 30.11
CA ASP A 16 -13.45 21.97 30.77
C ASP A 16 -12.39 22.37 29.72
N ASN A 17 -11.98 23.64 29.74
CA ASN A 17 -11.11 24.35 28.77
C ASN A 17 -11.75 24.97 27.51
N SER A 18 -13.07 25.06 27.36
CA SER A 18 -13.68 25.96 26.36
C SER A 18 -14.10 27.30 26.98
N SER A 19 -13.88 28.41 26.26
CA SER A 19 -14.38 29.72 26.68
C SER A 19 -15.92 29.73 26.61
N VAL A 20 -16.55 30.38 27.59
CA VAL A 20 -18.02 30.44 27.72
C VAL A 20 -18.67 30.84 26.39
N PHE A 21 -18.12 31.89 25.77
CA PHE A 21 -18.53 32.41 24.47
C PHE A 21 -18.44 31.39 23.31
N ARG A 22 -17.37 30.58 23.21
CA ARG A 22 -17.30 29.54 22.15
C ARG A 22 -18.29 28.40 22.38
N SER A 23 -18.56 28.07 23.63
CA SER A 23 -19.55 27.04 23.98
C SER A 23 -20.99 27.52 23.71
N GLU A 24 -21.26 28.82 23.87
CA GLU A 24 -22.51 29.46 23.43
C GLU A 24 -22.66 29.45 21.90
N LEU A 25 -21.60 29.74 21.13
CA LEU A 25 -21.64 29.63 19.67
C LEU A 25 -21.87 28.19 19.20
N ALA A 26 -21.20 27.20 19.82
CA ALA A 26 -21.44 25.78 19.52
C ALA A 26 -22.88 25.35 19.84
N ALA A 27 -23.47 25.82 20.94
CA ALA A 27 -24.87 25.57 21.26
C ALA A 27 -25.83 26.22 20.24
N ASN A 28 -25.52 27.43 19.74
CA ASN A 28 -26.28 28.05 18.66
C ASN A 28 -26.19 27.23 17.36
N ARG A 29 -25.00 26.72 16.99
CA ARG A 29 -24.77 25.90 15.80
C ARG A 29 -25.62 24.62 15.80
N GLU A 30 -25.63 23.88 16.90
CA GLU A 30 -26.41 22.63 16.97
C GLU A 30 -27.92 22.89 17.03
N ALA A 31 -28.35 24.00 17.63
CA ALA A 31 -29.74 24.43 17.55
C ALA A 31 -30.17 24.79 16.11
N LEU A 32 -29.26 25.31 15.27
CA LEU A 32 -29.51 25.62 13.86
C LEU A 32 -29.57 24.36 12.98
N ASN A 33 -28.77 23.33 13.27
CA ASN A 33 -28.88 22.02 12.60
C ASN A 33 -30.30 21.47 12.76
N LEU A 34 -30.78 21.40 14.00
CA LEU A 34 -32.09 20.84 14.33
C LEU A 34 -33.26 21.68 13.79
N ALA A 35 -33.03 22.99 13.58
CA ALA A 35 -33.98 23.87 12.91
C ALA A 35 -34.08 23.63 11.39
N LEU A 36 -32.99 23.23 10.73
CA LEU A 36 -32.99 22.90 9.30
C LEU A 36 -33.75 21.59 9.01
N ASP A 37 -33.64 20.62 9.93
CA ASP A 37 -34.36 19.34 9.82
C ASP A 37 -35.88 19.51 10.04
N ASN A 38 -36.27 20.43 10.93
CA ASN A 38 -37.65 20.64 11.33
C ASN A 38 -38.28 21.81 10.53
N ARG A 39 -38.93 21.50 9.40
CA ARG A 39 -39.50 22.46 8.42
C ARG A 39 -40.67 23.32 8.94
N ALA A 40 -40.42 24.14 9.96
CA ALA A 40 -41.38 25.11 10.49
C ALA A 40 -41.41 26.39 9.62
N SER A 41 -42.58 27.01 9.49
CA SER A 41 -42.73 28.27 8.73
C SER A 41 -42.08 29.48 9.41
N GLU A 42 -41.93 29.44 10.74
CA GLU A 42 -41.38 30.51 11.55
C GLU A 42 -40.57 29.93 12.72
N THR A 43 -39.36 30.45 12.92
CA THR A 43 -38.37 29.93 13.87
C THR A 43 -37.85 31.04 14.77
N TRP A 44 -37.94 30.81 16.08
CA TRP A 44 -37.46 31.72 17.12
C TRP A 44 -36.25 31.15 17.87
N ILE A 45 -35.12 31.83 17.77
CA ILE A 45 -33.90 31.51 18.51
C ILE A 45 -33.78 32.45 19.70
N LEU A 46 -34.23 31.95 20.85
CA LEU A 46 -34.02 32.59 22.15
C LEU A 46 -32.63 32.19 22.66
N THR A 47 -31.78 33.19 22.92
CA THR A 47 -30.47 33.01 23.55
C THR A 47 -30.36 33.90 24.80
N ASP A 48 -29.66 33.40 25.80
CA ASP A 48 -29.23 34.10 27.01
C ASP A 48 -27.92 34.89 26.82
N SER A 49 -27.20 34.64 25.71
CA SER A 49 -25.93 35.28 25.38
C SER A 49 -26.08 36.48 24.42
N LYS A 50 -25.87 37.70 24.96
CA LYS A 50 -25.82 38.95 24.17
C LYS A 50 -24.60 39.01 23.25
N SER A 51 -23.46 38.50 23.72
CA SER A 51 -22.21 38.41 22.95
C SER A 51 -22.39 37.55 21.69
N SER A 52 -23.10 36.42 21.78
CA SER A 52 -23.42 35.57 20.60
C SER A 52 -24.36 36.25 19.58
N ILE A 53 -25.06 37.33 19.97
CA ILE A 53 -25.82 38.17 19.05
C ILE A 53 -24.93 39.24 18.45
N GLN A 54 -24.15 39.97 19.24
CA GLN A 54 -23.23 41.00 18.76
C GLN A 54 -22.20 40.45 17.77
N PHE A 55 -21.66 39.25 18.04
CA PHE A 55 -20.74 38.56 17.14
C PHE A 55 -21.34 38.24 15.76
N ILE A 56 -22.57 37.72 15.74
CA ILE A 56 -23.28 37.42 14.48
C ILE A 56 -23.79 38.71 13.81
N LYS A 57 -23.99 39.80 14.57
CA LYS A 57 -24.34 41.12 14.04
C LYS A 57 -23.18 41.71 13.21
N ASP A 58 -21.93 41.43 13.58
CA ASP A 58 -20.72 41.84 12.85
C ASP A 58 -20.23 40.75 11.87
N TRP A 59 -21.16 40.14 11.12
CA TRP A 59 -20.93 38.99 10.25
C TRP A 59 -19.85 39.17 9.17
N PHE A 60 -19.53 40.41 8.80
CA PHE A 60 -18.43 40.72 7.87
C PHE A 60 -17.04 40.40 8.44
N ASN A 61 -16.88 40.46 9.77
CA ASN A 61 -15.61 40.22 10.47
C ASN A 61 -15.50 38.80 11.07
N VAL A 62 -16.47 37.93 10.81
CA VAL A 62 -16.50 36.55 11.31
C VAL A 62 -15.63 35.64 10.44
N LEU A 63 -14.35 35.53 10.83
CA LEU A 63 -13.32 34.77 10.11
C LEU A 63 -13.11 33.33 10.63
N ASP A 64 -13.78 32.92 11.71
CA ASP A 64 -13.62 31.58 12.27
C ASP A 64 -14.64 30.58 11.70
N MET A 65 -14.24 29.32 11.52
CA MET A 65 -15.09 28.29 10.92
C MET A 65 -16.40 28.04 11.69
N LEU A 66 -16.43 28.22 13.02
CA LEU A 66 -17.64 28.02 13.81
C LEU A 66 -18.67 29.12 13.51
N GLY A 67 -18.22 30.38 13.49
CA GLY A 67 -19.04 31.52 13.08
C GLY A 67 -19.50 31.44 11.62
N GLN A 68 -18.63 31.04 10.70
CA GLN A 68 -18.98 30.89 9.28
C GLN A 68 -20.02 29.78 9.04
N ASP A 69 -19.90 28.62 9.69
CA ASP A 69 -20.89 27.54 9.60
C ASP A 69 -22.25 27.95 10.21
N ILE A 70 -22.23 28.75 11.30
CA ILE A 70 -23.44 29.37 11.85
C ILE A 70 -24.09 30.32 10.83
N LEU A 71 -23.31 31.18 10.16
CA LEU A 71 -23.82 32.11 9.14
C LEU A 71 -24.41 31.38 7.92
N LEU A 72 -23.74 30.33 7.42
CA LEU A 72 -24.25 29.49 6.33
C LEU A 72 -25.58 28.81 6.69
N LYS A 73 -25.73 28.32 7.94
CA LYS A 73 -26.96 27.68 8.41
C LYS A 73 -28.09 28.68 8.64
N LEU A 74 -27.78 29.87 9.14
CA LEU A 74 -28.74 30.99 9.21
C LEU A 74 -29.24 31.35 7.80
N ALA A 75 -28.34 31.46 6.81
CA ALA A 75 -28.70 31.74 5.43
C ALA A 75 -29.58 30.64 4.81
N ALA A 76 -29.27 29.35 5.07
CA ALA A 76 -30.11 28.23 4.64
C ALA A 76 -31.49 28.25 5.30
N LEU A 77 -31.59 28.58 6.59
CA LEU A 77 -32.87 28.70 7.31
C LEU A 77 -33.76 29.81 6.78
N THR A 78 -33.18 30.95 6.36
CA THR A 78 -33.93 32.08 5.80
C THR A 78 -34.50 31.82 4.40
N GLN A 79 -34.09 30.75 3.72
CA GLN A 79 -34.70 30.29 2.48
C GLN A 79 -35.96 29.43 2.72
N VAL A 80 -36.15 28.90 3.93
CA VAL A 80 -37.21 27.91 4.25
C VAL A 80 -38.18 28.41 5.32
N SER A 81 -37.76 29.34 6.19
CA SER A 81 -38.54 29.84 7.33
C SER A 81 -38.27 31.33 7.61
N SER A 82 -39.23 32.04 8.19
CA SER A 82 -38.96 33.37 8.76
C SER A 82 -38.20 33.22 10.09
N LEU A 83 -37.09 33.94 10.23
CA LEU A 83 -36.16 33.73 11.35
C LEU A 83 -36.03 34.98 12.23
N SER A 84 -36.28 34.83 13.53
CA SER A 84 -36.01 35.86 14.55
C SER A 84 -35.08 35.32 15.64
N LYS A 85 -33.92 35.96 15.83
CA LYS A 85 -33.04 35.73 16.99
C LYS A 85 -33.25 36.85 18.00
N MET A 86 -33.51 36.50 19.26
CA MET A 86 -33.86 37.47 20.31
C MET A 86 -33.08 37.18 21.60
N TRP A 87 -32.53 38.23 22.19
CA TRP A 87 -31.94 38.20 23.53
C TRP A 87 -32.84 38.96 24.50
N HIS A 88 -33.27 38.23 25.55
CA HIS A 88 -33.98 38.69 26.74
C HIS A 88 -34.83 39.98 26.57
N ASN A 89 -35.92 39.88 25.78
CA ASN A 89 -36.95 40.90 25.53
C ASN A 89 -36.54 42.27 24.94
N ASN A 90 -35.25 42.63 24.86
CA ASN A 90 -34.84 43.98 24.47
C ASN A 90 -34.02 44.08 23.17
N ASP A 91 -33.28 43.04 22.77
CA ASP A 91 -32.52 43.03 21.52
C ASP A 91 -33.09 41.97 20.53
N ARG A 92 -33.55 42.41 19.35
CA ARG A 92 -34.12 41.55 18.29
C ARG A 92 -33.35 41.71 16.97
N LEU A 93 -32.92 40.59 16.39
CA LEU A 93 -32.48 40.48 15.00
C LEU A 93 -33.53 39.66 14.21
N SER A 94 -34.13 40.27 13.20
CA SER A 94 -35.02 39.62 12.23
C SER A 94 -34.31 39.47 10.88
N PHE A 95 -34.36 38.28 10.31
CA PHE A 95 -33.81 37.99 8.98
C PHE A 95 -34.95 37.75 7.99
N SER A 96 -34.95 38.49 6.89
CA SER A 96 -35.88 38.38 5.75
C SER A 96 -35.28 37.52 4.63
N SER A 97 -36.13 36.99 3.75
CA SER A 97 -35.74 36.01 2.72
C SER A 97 -34.84 36.63 1.64
N VAL A 98 -33.65 36.04 1.43
CA VAL A 98 -32.70 36.46 0.40
C VAL A 98 -32.80 35.51 -0.80
N ASN A 99 -33.40 35.99 -1.90
CA ASN A 99 -33.36 35.28 -3.17
C ASN A 99 -32.03 35.56 -3.89
N ASN A 100 -31.45 34.51 -4.49
CA ASN A 100 -30.23 34.47 -5.31
C ASN A 100 -28.88 34.46 -4.55
N PHE A 101 -28.33 33.25 -4.38
CA PHE A 101 -26.91 33.03 -4.05
C PHE A 101 -26.13 32.30 -5.17
N TYR A 102 -26.75 32.06 -6.33
CA TYR A 102 -26.16 31.31 -7.45
C TYR A 102 -26.35 32.04 -8.78
N ASN A 103 -25.30 32.71 -9.27
CA ASN A 103 -24.93 32.85 -10.69
C ASN A 103 -23.53 33.51 -10.82
N LEU A 104 -22.70 32.97 -11.72
CA LEU A 104 -21.31 33.34 -12.04
C LEU A 104 -21.26 34.12 -13.39
N PRO A 105 -20.11 34.59 -13.96
CA PRO A 105 -18.70 34.49 -13.53
C PRO A 105 -17.85 35.80 -13.62
N GLY A 106 -16.60 35.79 -13.13
CA GLY A 106 -15.52 36.63 -13.67
C GLY A 106 -14.51 37.21 -12.66
N HIS A 107 -13.22 36.99 -12.96
CA HIS A 107 -12.00 37.54 -12.32
C HIS A 107 -11.68 37.19 -10.86
N ASP A 108 -10.37 37.16 -10.59
CA ASP A 108 -9.76 36.95 -9.28
C ASP A 108 -10.12 38.08 -8.31
N ASP A 109 -10.71 37.74 -7.16
CA ASP A 109 -10.56 38.53 -5.93
C ASP A 109 -11.04 37.77 -4.69
N VAL A 110 -10.64 38.28 -3.52
CA VAL A 110 -10.92 37.75 -2.17
C VAL A 110 -12.43 37.52 -1.93
N TRP A 111 -12.77 36.51 -1.11
CA TRP A 111 -14.13 36.20 -0.65
C TRP A 111 -14.81 37.41 0.04
N GLN A 112 -15.44 38.30 -0.74
CA GLN A 112 -16.32 39.35 -0.22
C GLN A 112 -17.79 38.94 -0.39
N LEU A 113 -18.43 38.59 0.73
CA LEU A 113 -19.88 38.44 0.81
C LEU A 113 -20.56 39.80 0.54
N ARG A 114 -21.33 39.90 -0.54
CA ARG A 114 -22.15 41.10 -0.80
C ARG A 114 -23.37 41.15 0.11
N LYS A 115 -23.79 42.38 0.42
CA LYS A 115 -24.96 42.70 1.24
C LYS A 115 -26.24 42.06 0.66
N PRO A 116 -27.07 41.38 1.47
CA PRO A 116 -28.42 41.01 1.08
C PRO A 116 -29.35 42.24 1.10
N ASP A 117 -30.16 42.41 0.05
CA ASP A 117 -31.18 43.45 0.00
C ASP A 117 -32.35 43.10 0.94
N GLY A 118 -32.79 44.08 1.76
CA GLY A 118 -34.01 43.95 2.57
C GLY A 118 -33.83 43.73 4.08
N ALA A 119 -32.63 43.93 4.65
CA ALA A 119 -32.43 43.93 6.10
C ALA A 119 -32.70 45.33 6.72
N GLU A 120 -33.87 45.51 7.33
CA GLU A 120 -34.20 46.68 8.16
C GLU A 120 -34.10 46.37 9.65
N SER A 121 -33.51 47.29 10.42
CA SER A 121 -33.43 47.23 11.88
C SER A 121 -34.28 48.35 12.51
N ILE A 122 -35.26 47.98 13.34
CA ILE A 122 -36.05 48.93 14.13
C ILE A 122 -35.46 48.96 15.55
N GLU A 123 -34.76 50.04 15.90
CA GLU A 123 -34.39 50.32 17.30
C GLU A 123 -35.51 51.07 18.02
N MET A 124 -35.90 50.59 19.21
CA MET A 124 -36.82 51.29 20.09
C MET A 124 -35.99 52.00 21.18
N HIS A 125 -35.74 53.29 21.01
CA HIS A 125 -34.95 54.08 21.97
C HIS A 125 -35.71 54.31 23.29
N GLN A 126 -35.22 53.70 24.39
CA GLN A 126 -35.38 54.24 25.73
C GLN A 126 -34.04 54.29 26.46
N LYS A 127 -33.70 55.47 26.99
CA LYS A 127 -32.48 55.68 27.80
C LYS A 127 -32.62 55.03 29.17
N THR A 128 -31.59 54.32 29.60
CA THR A 128 -31.11 54.34 31.01
C THR A 128 -29.65 53.89 31.06
N ALA A 129 -28.92 54.30 32.09
CA ALA A 129 -27.45 54.39 32.06
C ALA A 129 -26.73 53.26 32.80
N ALA A 130 -25.58 52.82 32.26
CA ALA A 130 -24.33 52.55 33.01
C ALA A 130 -23.15 52.27 32.05
N SER A 131 -22.00 52.87 32.37
CA SER A 131 -20.62 52.63 31.87
C SER A 131 -20.38 51.97 30.49
N ASN A 132 -19.89 52.78 29.56
CA ASN A 132 -18.75 52.35 28.73
C ASN A 132 -17.53 52.16 29.63
N ASP A 133 -16.72 51.12 29.38
CA ASP A 133 -15.25 51.12 29.36
C ASP A 133 -14.76 49.67 29.27
N ASP A 134 -14.27 49.27 28.08
CA ASP A 134 -13.31 48.17 27.80
C ASP A 134 -13.31 47.86 26.28
N LEU A 135 -12.83 48.82 25.47
CA LEU A 135 -12.70 48.64 24.01
C LEU A 135 -11.61 49.56 23.42
N SER A 136 -10.41 49.57 24.03
CA SER A 136 -9.30 50.44 23.60
C SER A 136 -7.89 50.00 24.05
N SER A 137 -7.52 48.72 23.89
CA SER A 137 -6.09 48.33 23.97
C SER A 137 -5.75 47.03 23.23
N LEU A 138 -5.62 47.10 21.89
CA LEU A 138 -4.92 46.07 21.10
C LEU A 138 -4.56 46.58 19.69
N ASP A 139 -3.87 47.72 19.65
CA ASP A 139 -3.18 48.20 18.44
C ASP A 139 -1.97 49.08 18.81
N SER A 140 -0.94 49.08 17.95
CA SER A 140 0.49 49.32 18.27
C SER A 140 1.09 48.21 19.15
N TRP A 141 2.30 47.69 18.92
CA TRP A 141 3.50 48.29 18.31
C TRP A 141 4.24 47.33 17.37
N THR A 142 4.72 47.84 16.23
CA THR A 142 5.96 47.36 15.57
C THR A 142 6.73 48.55 14.97
N GLN A 143 8.05 48.38 14.77
CA GLN A 143 9.06 49.36 14.29
C GLN A 143 9.56 50.40 15.32
N THR A 144 10.86 50.79 15.39
CA THR A 144 12.12 50.30 14.78
C THR A 144 13.38 50.88 15.48
N VAL A 145 14.34 50.02 15.85
CA VAL A 145 15.84 50.15 15.85
C VAL A 145 16.61 51.32 16.54
N MET A 146 17.55 50.91 17.42
CA MET A 146 18.87 51.46 17.84
C MET A 146 19.09 52.95 18.21
N THR A 147 19.67 53.14 19.41
CA THR A 147 20.93 53.90 19.63
C THR A 147 21.74 53.25 20.79
N SER A 148 22.98 53.68 21.04
CA SER A 148 24.09 52.80 21.50
C SER A 148 24.84 53.25 22.77
N ARG A 149 25.61 52.30 23.38
CA ARG A 149 26.77 52.49 24.29
C ARG A 149 26.47 53.09 25.70
N SER A 150 27.26 52.89 26.77
CA SER A 150 28.30 51.91 27.13
C SER A 150 28.79 52.11 28.58
N SER A 151 29.04 51.04 29.35
CA SER A 151 30.04 50.92 30.44
C SER A 151 29.97 49.48 30.98
N LEU A 152 30.93 48.58 30.75
CA LEU A 152 32.32 48.46 31.25
C LEU A 152 32.47 48.28 32.77
N ALA A 153 33.33 47.31 33.12
CA ALA A 153 33.41 46.66 34.43
C ALA A 153 34.68 47.04 35.23
N SER A 154 34.74 46.57 36.48
CA SER A 154 35.97 46.42 37.28
C SER A 154 35.82 45.14 38.15
N SER A 155 36.59 44.08 37.86
CA SER A 155 37.79 43.59 38.59
C SER A 155 37.51 43.08 40.02
N MET A 156 37.63 41.80 40.43
CA MET A 156 38.60 40.69 40.18
C MET A 156 39.86 40.71 41.10
N MET A 157 40.19 39.54 41.69
CA MET A 157 41.34 39.10 42.55
C MET A 157 40.89 38.65 43.97
N SER A 158 40.97 37.36 44.38
CA SER A 158 42.11 36.42 44.67
C SER A 158 42.51 36.45 46.18
N ILE A 159 43.01 35.41 46.90
CA ILE A 159 43.39 34.00 46.63
C ILE A 159 43.46 33.18 47.97
N ASP A 160 43.62 31.83 47.89
CA ASP A 160 44.15 30.87 48.92
C ASP A 160 43.26 30.14 49.98
N SER A 161 43.87 29.22 50.77
CA SER A 161 43.58 27.76 50.69
C SER A 161 43.45 26.95 52.02
N THR A 162 43.40 25.60 51.92
CA THR A 162 43.30 24.51 52.95
C THR A 162 41.88 24.06 53.38
N GLY A 163 41.51 22.77 53.55
CA GLY A 163 42.17 21.47 53.23
C GLY A 163 41.34 20.23 53.70
N THR A 164 41.59 19.04 53.13
CA THR A 164 41.00 17.68 53.46
C THR A 164 39.49 17.47 53.16
N GLY A 165 38.94 16.29 52.77
CA GLY A 165 39.48 15.01 52.31
C GLY A 165 38.39 13.89 52.28
N ILE A 166 38.52 12.86 51.40
CA ILE A 166 37.79 11.55 51.39
C ILE A 166 36.27 11.61 51.03
N SER A 167 35.63 10.74 50.22
CA SER A 167 35.86 9.96 48.98
C SER A 167 34.80 8.84 48.93
N SER A 168 34.15 8.60 47.78
CA SER A 168 33.16 7.53 47.60
C SER A 168 33.72 6.27 46.90
N PRO A 169 33.19 5.07 47.24
CA PRO A 169 33.07 3.98 46.27
C PRO A 169 31.71 3.23 46.41
N SER A 170 31.01 2.75 45.38
CA SER A 170 31.36 1.97 44.17
C SER A 170 31.81 0.52 44.47
N LEU A 171 31.04 -0.45 43.96
CA LEU A 171 31.30 -1.88 44.09
C LEU A 171 32.44 -2.30 43.16
N LYS A 172 33.32 -3.21 43.62
CA LYS A 172 34.27 -3.93 42.76
C LYS A 172 34.22 -5.44 43.00
N LEU A 173 34.32 -6.17 41.89
CA LEU A 173 34.51 -7.62 41.85
C LEU A 173 35.94 -7.94 42.32
N ASN A 174 36.11 -9.02 43.09
CA ASN A 174 37.42 -9.47 43.52
C ASN A 174 37.92 -10.59 42.60
N LEU A 175 39.05 -10.39 41.92
CA LEU A 175 39.82 -11.50 41.37
C LEU A 175 40.66 -12.14 42.49
N ASP A 176 40.98 -13.41 42.31
CA ASP A 176 41.96 -14.17 43.11
C ASP A 176 41.57 -14.47 44.57
N ASN A 177 40.34 -14.94 44.78
CA ASN A 177 40.15 -16.29 45.34
C ASN A 177 38.70 -16.80 45.19
N VAL A 178 38.57 -18.02 44.66
CA VAL A 178 37.29 -18.63 44.26
C VAL A 178 36.55 -19.25 45.44
N THR A 179 35.41 -18.68 45.88
CA THR A 179 34.15 -19.36 46.32
C THR A 179 33.22 -18.44 47.13
N TRP A 180 31.90 -18.65 47.03
CA TRP A 180 30.88 -18.28 48.03
C TRP A 180 29.72 -19.31 48.02
N THR A 181 29.20 -19.71 49.20
CA THR A 181 28.21 -20.80 49.35
C THR A 181 26.93 -20.37 50.08
N THR A 182 25.80 -21.05 49.82
CA THR A 182 24.49 -20.86 50.49
C THR A 182 23.71 -22.17 50.67
N THR A 183 22.80 -22.27 51.65
CA THR A 183 22.09 -23.54 52.01
C THR A 183 20.57 -23.39 52.26
N LYS A 184 19.84 -24.52 52.19
CA LYS A 184 18.39 -24.71 51.92
C LYS A 184 17.88 -25.91 52.79
N GLN A 185 16.60 -26.25 53.04
CA GLN A 185 15.26 -25.81 52.58
C GLN A 185 14.11 -26.43 53.46
N LYS A 186 12.85 -25.98 53.30
CA LYS A 186 11.56 -26.76 53.31
C LYS A 186 10.86 -27.32 54.61
N ARG A 187 9.52 -27.09 54.63
CA ARG A 187 8.34 -28.02 54.88
C ARG A 187 8.13 -28.70 56.27
N ARG A 188 6.91 -29.13 56.69
CA ARG A 188 5.47 -28.75 56.42
C ARG A 188 4.54 -29.34 57.52
N ARG A 189 3.30 -28.80 57.63
CA ARG A 189 2.20 -29.09 58.59
C ARG A 189 1.75 -30.54 58.83
N HIS A 190 1.27 -30.83 60.05
CA HIS A 190 0.09 -31.69 60.29
C HIS A 190 -0.69 -31.36 61.59
N LYS A 191 -1.90 -31.96 61.75
CA LYS A 191 -2.86 -31.85 62.89
C LYS A 191 -3.63 -30.51 63.07
N TYR A 192 -4.51 -30.24 62.09
CA TYR A 192 -5.60 -29.28 62.17
C TYR A 192 -6.95 -30.04 62.37
N LYS A 193 -7.45 -30.19 63.61
CA LYS A 193 -8.89 -30.49 63.90
C LYS A 193 -9.34 -30.52 65.37
N LYS A 194 -8.46 -30.56 66.38
CA LYS A 194 -8.91 -30.86 67.78
C LYS A 194 -9.34 -29.68 68.66
N ASN A 195 -8.96 -28.42 68.35
CA ASN A 195 -9.16 -27.28 69.26
C ASN A 195 -10.07 -26.14 68.73
N ILE A 196 -11.06 -26.48 67.89
CA ILE A 196 -12.14 -25.54 67.50
C ILE A 196 -13.03 -25.17 68.72
N GLN A 197 -13.05 -25.98 69.78
CA GLN A 197 -13.68 -25.61 71.05
C GLN A 197 -12.83 -24.65 71.91
N ALA A 198 -11.51 -24.59 71.72
CA ALA A 198 -10.63 -23.69 72.48
C ALA A 198 -10.67 -22.23 71.98
N SER A 199 -11.19 -21.97 70.77
CA SER A 199 -11.32 -20.63 70.22
C SER A 199 -12.54 -19.87 70.76
N SER A 200 -13.66 -20.55 71.03
CA SER A 200 -14.90 -19.89 71.52
C SER A 200 -14.75 -19.31 72.94
N ALA A 201 -13.88 -19.89 73.77
CA ALA A 201 -13.48 -19.34 75.06
C ALA A 201 -12.60 -18.08 74.90
N LYS A 202 -11.65 -18.09 73.96
CA LYS A 202 -10.82 -16.90 73.64
C LYS A 202 -11.67 -15.75 73.06
N VAL A 203 -12.65 -16.04 72.20
CA VAL A 203 -13.57 -15.02 71.65
C VAL A 203 -14.40 -14.35 72.77
N ARG A 204 -14.88 -15.12 73.77
CA ARG A 204 -15.57 -14.54 74.94
C ARG A 204 -14.66 -13.68 75.83
N ALA A 205 -13.38 -14.04 75.98
CA ALA A 205 -12.42 -13.20 76.69
C ALA A 205 -12.17 -11.85 75.97
N VAL A 206 -12.04 -11.88 74.64
CA VAL A 206 -11.88 -10.69 73.80
C VAL A 206 -13.11 -9.78 73.85
N MET A 207 -14.33 -10.33 73.86
CA MET A 207 -15.55 -9.51 74.01
C MET A 207 -15.63 -8.79 75.37
N LYS A 208 -15.03 -9.32 76.45
CA LYS A 208 -15.04 -8.67 77.77
C LYS A 208 -14.12 -7.44 77.85
N GLN A 209 -13.13 -7.30 76.96
CA GLN A 209 -12.32 -6.08 76.79
C GLN A 209 -12.99 -4.99 75.91
N SER A 210 -14.19 -5.23 75.37
CA SER A 210 -14.87 -4.30 74.44
C SER A 210 -15.43 -3.01 75.05
N LYS A 211 -15.23 -2.77 76.35
CA LYS A 211 -15.69 -1.56 77.08
C LYS A 211 -14.64 -0.43 77.18
N THR A 212 -13.39 -0.64 76.78
CA THR A 212 -12.41 0.45 76.64
C THR A 212 -12.41 1.03 75.22
N PRO A 213 -12.46 2.36 75.02
CA PRO A 213 -12.57 2.97 73.68
C PRO A 213 -11.40 2.61 72.75
N GLN A 214 -10.20 2.44 73.31
CA GLN A 214 -9.01 2.01 72.57
C GLN A 214 -9.15 0.63 71.91
N PHE A 215 -9.90 -0.30 72.52
CA PHE A 215 -10.12 -1.63 71.93
C PHE A 215 -11.09 -1.57 70.74
N ARG A 216 -12.15 -0.76 70.85
CA ARG A 216 -13.10 -0.53 69.74
C ARG A 216 -12.39 0.09 68.54
N PHE A 217 -11.54 1.10 68.77
CA PHE A 217 -10.74 1.72 67.71
C PHE A 217 -9.84 0.69 67.00
N ARG A 218 -9.09 -0.14 67.75
CA ARG A 218 -8.22 -1.17 67.15
C ARG A 218 -9.00 -2.23 66.35
N MET A 219 -10.19 -2.63 66.81
CA MET A 219 -11.03 -3.57 66.05
C MET A 219 -11.59 -2.95 64.78
N ILE A 220 -12.04 -1.70 64.81
CA ILE A 220 -12.49 -0.96 63.61
C ILE A 220 -11.34 -0.87 62.60
N LEU A 221 -10.12 -0.52 63.05
CA LEU A 221 -8.94 -0.38 62.20
C LEU A 221 -8.54 -1.72 61.55
N LEU A 222 -8.65 -2.84 62.28
CA LEU A 222 -8.44 -4.18 61.73
C LEU A 222 -9.53 -4.58 60.72
N THR A 223 -10.80 -4.26 60.96
CA THR A 223 -11.87 -4.53 59.97
C THR A 223 -11.70 -3.69 58.71
N LEU A 224 -11.24 -2.45 58.83
CA LEU A 224 -11.00 -1.55 57.71
C LEU A 224 -9.77 -2.02 56.89
N PHE A 225 -8.70 -2.47 57.55
CA PHE A 225 -7.55 -3.08 56.89
C PHE A 225 -7.92 -4.38 56.14
N ALA A 226 -8.72 -5.26 56.77
CA ALA A 226 -9.22 -6.48 56.12
C ALA A 226 -10.09 -6.16 54.89
N LEU A 227 -10.99 -5.17 55.00
CA LEU A 227 -11.82 -4.69 53.90
C LEU A 227 -10.97 -4.21 52.71
N ILE A 228 -9.95 -3.39 52.97
CA ILE A 228 -9.01 -2.91 51.95
C ILE A 228 -8.32 -4.09 51.26
N VAL A 229 -7.80 -5.07 52.01
CA VAL A 229 -7.14 -6.25 51.42
C VAL A 229 -8.12 -7.08 50.56
N THR A 230 -9.37 -7.26 51.00
CA THR A 230 -10.37 -7.94 50.17
C THR A 230 -10.73 -7.17 48.90
N ILE A 231 -10.83 -5.84 48.95
CA ILE A 231 -11.10 -5.00 47.78
C ILE A 231 -9.91 -5.07 46.80
N VAL A 232 -8.68 -4.92 47.30
CA VAL A 232 -7.46 -4.99 46.48
C VAL A 232 -7.29 -6.37 45.83
N SER A 233 -7.60 -7.46 46.54
CA SER A 233 -7.55 -8.80 45.96
C SER A 233 -8.71 -9.09 45.00
N PHE A 234 -9.87 -8.46 45.19
CA PHE A 234 -11.03 -8.58 44.31
C PHE A 234 -10.82 -7.80 43.00
N THR A 235 -10.30 -6.58 43.06
CA THR A 235 -9.91 -5.82 41.86
C THR A 235 -8.78 -6.52 41.10
N TRP A 236 -7.79 -7.09 41.81
CA TRP A 236 -6.76 -7.94 41.18
C TRP A 236 -7.34 -9.17 40.47
N HIS A 237 -8.37 -9.81 41.04
CA HIS A 237 -9.00 -10.98 40.41
C HIS A 237 -9.90 -10.62 39.22
N MET A 238 -10.68 -9.54 39.31
CA MET A 238 -11.50 -9.03 38.20
C MET A 238 -10.62 -8.57 37.03
N TYR A 239 -9.48 -7.93 37.31
CA TYR A 239 -8.46 -7.59 36.32
C TYR A 239 -7.93 -8.84 35.59
N GLN A 240 -7.72 -9.95 36.30
CA GLN A 240 -7.31 -11.23 35.71
C GLN A 240 -8.45 -11.93 34.93
N GLN A 241 -9.72 -11.80 35.32
CA GLN A 241 -10.84 -12.32 34.51
C GLN A 241 -11.05 -11.54 33.21
N GLN A 242 -10.85 -10.22 33.21
CA GLN A 242 -10.91 -9.40 31.99
C GLN A 242 -9.76 -9.74 31.01
N LEU A 243 -8.57 -10.09 31.52
CA LEU A 243 -7.44 -10.55 30.72
C LEU A 243 -7.68 -11.89 30.00
N LEU A 244 -8.61 -12.72 30.49
CA LEU A 244 -8.96 -14.02 29.88
C LEU A 244 -10.14 -13.95 28.91
N GLN A 245 -11.12 -13.06 29.11
CA GLN A 245 -12.26 -12.94 28.19
C GLN A 245 -11.89 -12.33 26.82
N ILE A 246 -10.80 -11.58 26.74
CA ILE A 246 -10.25 -11.05 25.48
C ILE A 246 -9.49 -12.13 24.68
N ALA A 247 -9.17 -13.29 25.29
CA ALA A 247 -8.13 -14.18 24.78
C ALA A 247 -8.53 -15.14 23.62
N ILE A 248 -9.81 -15.23 23.23
CA ILE A 248 -10.28 -16.18 22.18
C ILE A 248 -11.30 -15.56 21.18
N GLY A 249 -11.83 -14.36 21.44
CA GLY A 249 -12.86 -13.75 20.60
C GLY A 249 -12.30 -13.01 19.38
N ASP A 250 -11.63 -11.88 19.64
CA ASP A 250 -11.05 -11.03 18.62
C ASP A 250 -9.52 -11.17 18.69
N LYS A 251 -8.85 -11.58 17.61
CA LYS A 251 -7.38 -11.73 17.59
C LYS A 251 -6.64 -10.37 17.50
N ILE A 252 -7.19 -9.33 18.14
CA ILE A 252 -6.67 -7.97 18.15
C ILE A 252 -6.72 -7.35 19.55
N ARG A 253 -5.81 -6.41 19.78
CA ARG A 253 -5.89 -5.44 20.88
C ARG A 253 -5.58 -4.06 20.31
N PHE A 254 -6.55 -3.16 20.37
CA PHE A 254 -6.35 -1.76 20.03
C PHE A 254 -6.21 -0.94 21.31
N HIS A 255 -5.21 -0.05 21.34
CA HIS A 255 -5.01 0.92 22.41
C HIS A 255 -5.35 2.31 21.88
N GLU A 256 -6.56 2.80 22.14
CA GLU A 256 -7.12 4.01 21.50
C GLU A 256 -6.25 5.24 21.78
N GLY A 257 -5.90 5.46 23.05
CA GLY A 257 -5.09 6.61 23.48
C GLY A 257 -3.61 6.57 23.05
N ARG A 258 -3.10 5.44 22.55
CA ARG A 258 -1.76 5.34 21.94
C ARG A 258 -1.80 5.08 20.43
N ARG A 259 -2.99 4.79 19.90
CA ARG A 259 -3.26 4.35 18.52
C ARG A 259 -2.42 3.15 18.09
N ILE A 260 -2.18 2.19 18.98
CA ILE A 260 -1.43 0.97 18.64
C ILE A 260 -2.40 -0.19 18.47
N LEU A 261 -2.38 -0.82 17.30
CA LEU A 261 -3.11 -2.04 16.97
C LEU A 261 -2.16 -3.23 17.03
N HIS A 262 -2.38 -4.14 17.97
CA HIS A 262 -1.67 -5.42 18.07
C HIS A 262 -2.53 -6.52 17.47
N LEU A 263 -2.03 -7.20 16.45
CA LEU A 263 -2.63 -8.43 15.92
C LEU A 263 -2.00 -9.63 16.63
N LEU A 264 -2.82 -10.62 17.02
CA LEU A 264 -2.41 -11.76 17.84
C LEU A 264 -2.51 -13.08 17.07
N LYS A 265 -1.65 -14.04 17.43
CA LYS A 265 -1.80 -15.47 17.09
C LYS A 265 -2.87 -16.12 17.98
N ASP A 266 -3.26 -17.34 17.63
CA ASP A 266 -4.26 -18.15 18.36
C ASP A 266 -3.87 -18.48 19.81
N ASP A 267 -2.56 -18.44 20.12
CA ASP A 267 -2.02 -18.62 21.47
C ASP A 267 -1.90 -17.29 22.27
N GLY A 268 -2.36 -16.18 21.68
CA GLY A 268 -2.30 -14.84 22.26
C GLY A 268 -0.94 -14.16 22.17
N GLN A 269 0.06 -14.75 21.50
CA GLN A 269 1.32 -14.06 21.19
C GLN A 269 1.08 -12.93 20.17
N GLU A 270 1.83 -11.84 20.30
CA GLU A 270 1.74 -10.72 19.36
C GLU A 270 2.40 -11.10 18.03
N LEU A 271 1.58 -11.19 16.98
CA LEU A 271 2.02 -11.45 15.62
C LEU A 271 2.69 -10.19 15.04
N VAL A 272 1.94 -9.09 14.93
CA VAL A 272 2.44 -7.80 14.42
C VAL A 272 1.78 -6.65 15.17
N ALA A 273 2.51 -5.54 15.32
CA ALA A 273 1.99 -4.30 15.88
C ALA A 273 2.01 -3.20 14.81
N ALA A 274 0.96 -2.38 14.76
CA ALA A 274 0.84 -1.24 13.87
C ALA A 274 0.55 0.03 14.66
N ASN A 275 1.40 1.04 14.48
CA ASN A 275 1.22 2.38 15.04
C ASN A 275 0.37 3.19 14.05
N LEU A 276 -0.87 3.52 14.43
CA LEU A 276 -1.86 4.15 13.56
C LEU A 276 -1.92 5.68 13.79
N GLY A 277 -2.22 6.43 12.74
CA GLY A 277 -2.45 7.87 12.83
C GLY A 277 -1.22 8.68 13.24
N ASN A 278 0.00 8.25 12.87
CA ASN A 278 1.27 8.90 13.24
C ASN A 278 1.37 10.37 12.79
N GLY A 279 0.61 10.78 11.76
CA GLY A 279 0.50 12.18 11.32
C GLY A 279 -0.49 13.04 12.12
N ILE A 280 -1.23 12.46 13.07
CA ILE A 280 -2.21 13.13 13.93
C ILE A 280 -1.54 13.41 15.29
N PRO A 281 -1.71 14.60 15.90
CA PRO A 281 -1.12 14.90 17.21
C PRO A 281 -1.49 13.88 18.31
N ASN A 282 -0.55 13.60 19.22
CA ASN A 282 -0.70 12.60 20.31
C ASN A 282 -1.47 13.13 21.53
N ASP A 283 -1.67 14.44 21.64
CA ASP A 283 -2.38 15.13 22.72
C ASP A 283 -3.91 15.13 22.54
N LEU A 284 -4.39 14.71 21.38
CA LEU A 284 -5.81 14.58 21.07
C LEU A 284 -6.35 13.23 21.57
N ASN A 285 -7.27 13.29 22.53
CA ASN A 285 -8.04 12.12 22.94
C ASN A 285 -9.12 11.80 21.88
N PRO A 286 -9.32 10.51 21.53
CA PRO A 286 -10.42 10.11 20.67
C PRO A 286 -11.77 10.21 21.38
N TYR A 287 -12.85 10.27 20.60
CA TYR A 287 -14.20 9.93 21.05
C TYR A 287 -14.88 8.97 20.08
N GLN A 288 -15.72 8.11 20.65
CA GLN A 288 -16.49 7.14 19.88
C GLN A 288 -17.48 7.87 18.95
N CYS A 289 -17.34 7.66 17.64
CA CYS A 289 -18.09 8.41 16.64
C CYS A 289 -19.47 7.85 16.28
N ASP A 290 -19.86 6.70 16.84
CA ASP A 290 -21.16 6.07 16.58
C ASP A 290 -21.89 5.81 17.91
N ILE A 291 -22.76 6.76 18.30
CA ILE A 291 -23.45 6.78 19.59
C ILE A 291 -24.72 5.90 19.57
N HIS A 292 -25.25 5.57 18.39
CA HIS A 292 -26.53 4.86 18.23
C HIS A 292 -26.40 3.38 17.85
N SER A 293 -25.23 2.93 17.36
CA SER A 293 -24.97 1.52 17.01
C SER A 293 -24.68 0.62 18.22
N THR A 294 -25.66 0.41 19.09
CA THR A 294 -25.55 -0.52 20.25
C THR A 294 -25.65 -2.01 19.87
N LEU A 295 -25.75 -2.34 18.57
CA LEU A 295 -26.11 -3.67 18.07
C LEU A 295 -25.02 -4.40 17.27
N ALA A 296 -23.90 -3.76 16.95
CA ALA A 296 -22.78 -4.39 16.26
C ALA A 296 -21.49 -4.37 17.10
N ARG A 297 -21.18 -5.49 17.77
CA ARG A 297 -19.89 -5.70 18.47
C ARG A 297 -18.65 -5.65 17.54
N ALA A 298 -18.85 -5.62 16.22
CA ALA A 298 -17.84 -5.90 15.21
C ALA A 298 -17.12 -4.66 14.62
N LYS A 299 -17.26 -3.47 15.23
CA LYS A 299 -16.79 -2.20 14.66
C LYS A 299 -16.26 -1.25 15.74
N ILE A 300 -15.05 -0.75 15.55
CA ILE A 300 -14.49 0.39 16.32
C ILE A 300 -14.62 1.65 15.46
N CYS A 301 -15.16 2.73 16.02
CA CYS A 301 -15.33 4.03 15.39
C CYS A 301 -14.76 5.08 16.33
N GLU A 302 -13.55 5.59 16.05
CA GLU A 302 -12.91 6.63 16.86
C GLU A 302 -12.62 7.88 16.05
N GLU A 303 -12.83 9.06 16.64
CA GLU A 303 -12.61 10.35 15.98
C GLU A 303 -11.72 11.27 16.81
N TRP A 304 -10.63 11.74 16.19
CA TRP A 304 -9.68 12.68 16.79
C TRP A 304 -10.07 14.12 16.40
N LYS A 305 -11.15 14.62 17.02
CA LYS A 305 -11.61 16.02 17.05
C LYS A 305 -11.12 16.89 15.87
N TYR A 306 -11.88 16.85 14.77
CA TYR A 306 -11.64 17.61 13.52
C TYR A 306 -10.37 17.26 12.72
N ARG A 307 -9.48 16.36 13.17
CA ARG A 307 -8.31 15.94 12.37
C ARG A 307 -8.65 14.76 11.46
N ALA A 308 -9.07 13.64 12.05
CA ALA A 308 -9.39 12.42 11.32
C ALA A 308 -10.34 11.50 12.10
N LYS A 309 -10.95 10.57 11.36
CA LYS A 309 -11.84 9.52 11.84
C LYS A 309 -11.32 8.16 11.41
N LEU A 310 -11.31 7.20 12.32
CA LEU A 310 -10.92 5.80 12.10
C LEU A 310 -12.14 4.91 12.22
N HIS A 311 -12.41 4.12 11.18
CA HIS A 311 -13.29 2.96 11.23
C HIS A 311 -12.43 1.70 11.12
N LEU A 312 -12.52 0.81 12.11
CA LEU A 312 -11.95 -0.53 12.05
C LEU A 312 -13.09 -1.55 12.04
N ASN A 313 -13.19 -2.33 10.96
CA ASN A 313 -14.08 -3.49 10.88
C ASN A 313 -13.25 -4.77 10.87
N PHE A 314 -13.79 -5.87 11.37
CA PHE A 314 -13.11 -7.16 11.37
C PHE A 314 -14.00 -8.30 10.86
N SER A 315 -13.37 -9.28 10.21
CA SER A 315 -14.00 -10.51 9.74
C SER A 315 -13.12 -11.72 10.06
N HIS A 316 -13.74 -12.75 10.62
CA HIS A 316 -13.07 -14.01 10.97
C HIS A 316 -13.74 -15.16 10.21
N THR A 317 -12.95 -15.87 9.40
CA THR A 317 -13.30 -17.19 8.87
C THR A 317 -12.51 -18.25 9.64
N THR A 318 -12.63 -19.53 9.27
CA THR A 318 -11.90 -20.62 9.94
C THR A 318 -10.37 -20.51 9.76
N ASN A 319 -9.92 -19.97 8.63
CA ASN A 319 -8.50 -19.96 8.23
C ASN A 319 -7.90 -18.55 8.20
N LEU A 320 -8.75 -17.53 8.05
CA LEU A 320 -8.35 -16.15 7.78
C LEU A 320 -9.00 -15.19 8.79
N SER A 321 -8.23 -14.25 9.32
CA SER A 321 -8.74 -13.17 10.18
C SER A 321 -8.27 -11.83 9.63
N CYS A 322 -9.22 -11.02 9.13
CA CYS A 322 -8.97 -9.78 8.39
C CYS A 322 -9.51 -8.56 9.14
N TYR A 323 -8.78 -7.46 9.01
CA TYR A 323 -9.01 -6.18 9.67
C TYR A 323 -8.98 -5.06 8.64
N ASN A 324 -10.14 -4.48 8.36
CA ASN A 324 -10.30 -3.41 7.40
C ASN A 324 -10.13 -2.07 8.15
N VAL A 325 -9.00 -1.42 7.97
CA VAL A 325 -8.66 -0.10 8.49
C VAL A 325 -9.10 0.95 7.47
N HIS A 326 -9.95 1.88 7.90
CA HIS A 326 -10.38 3.01 7.08
C HIS A 326 -10.25 4.31 7.88
N TRP A 327 -9.24 5.09 7.53
CA TRP A 327 -9.10 6.47 7.98
C TRP A 327 -9.71 7.44 6.98
N THR A 328 -10.38 8.48 7.47
CA THR A 328 -10.76 9.67 6.68
C THR A 328 -10.28 10.94 7.36
N SER A 329 -9.59 11.80 6.60
CA SER A 329 -9.24 13.16 7.06
C SER A 329 -10.49 14.04 7.18
N LEU A 330 -10.54 14.84 8.24
CA LEU A 330 -11.59 15.84 8.49
C LEU A 330 -11.08 17.28 8.23
N GLU A 331 -9.77 17.44 8.04
CA GLU A 331 -9.10 18.71 7.76
C GLU A 331 -8.11 18.54 6.60
N TRP A 332 -8.04 19.53 5.70
CA TRP A 332 -7.29 19.47 4.43
C TRP A 332 -5.81 19.11 4.52
N ASN A 333 -5.15 19.44 5.64
CA ASN A 333 -3.71 19.24 5.84
C ASN A 333 -3.38 18.03 6.73
N THR A 334 -4.36 17.22 7.11
CA THR A 334 -4.11 16.04 7.94
C THR A 334 -3.44 14.93 7.11
N VAL A 335 -2.26 14.51 7.54
CA VAL A 335 -1.56 13.34 6.99
C VAL A 335 -2.03 12.09 7.72
N LEU A 336 -2.58 11.14 6.98
CA LEU A 336 -2.97 9.82 7.50
C LEU A 336 -1.77 8.89 7.29
N ARG A 337 -1.14 8.43 8.37
CA ARG A 337 0.05 7.56 8.29
C ARG A 337 0.00 6.47 9.33
N ASP A 338 0.05 5.23 8.88
CA ASP A 338 0.08 4.04 9.72
C ASP A 338 1.39 3.29 9.44
N CYS A 339 2.08 2.85 10.50
CA CYS A 339 3.38 2.17 10.40
C CYS A 339 3.33 0.80 11.07
N ILE A 340 3.43 -0.25 10.25
CA ILE A 340 3.40 -1.66 10.62
C ILE A 340 4.82 -2.13 10.94
N ALA A 341 5.04 -2.72 12.12
CA ALA A 341 6.33 -3.22 12.53
C ALA A 341 6.75 -4.47 11.72
N LEU A 342 7.95 -4.46 11.14
CA LEU A 342 8.44 -5.58 10.32
C LEU A 342 8.93 -6.77 11.15
N LYS A 343 9.36 -6.52 12.40
CA LYS A 343 9.96 -7.49 13.33
C LYS A 343 11.12 -8.27 12.68
N SER A 344 11.28 -9.54 13.04
CA SER A 344 12.23 -10.49 12.44
C SER A 344 11.70 -11.18 11.19
N ALA A 345 10.51 -10.80 10.71
CA ALA A 345 9.85 -11.47 9.60
C ALA A 345 10.43 -11.07 8.24
N HIS A 346 10.34 -11.97 7.27
CA HIS A 346 10.68 -11.71 5.88
C HIS A 346 9.44 -11.25 5.11
N TRP A 347 9.59 -10.19 4.31
CA TRP A 347 8.49 -9.57 3.59
C TRP A 347 8.66 -9.69 2.07
N TYR A 348 7.53 -9.77 1.36
CA TYR A 348 7.45 -9.99 -0.08
C TYR A 348 6.29 -9.17 -0.68
N GLY A 349 6.26 -8.97 -2.00
CA GLY A 349 5.20 -8.28 -2.73
C GLY A 349 5.63 -6.94 -3.32
N MET A 350 4.75 -5.92 -3.29
CA MET A 350 4.91 -4.57 -3.84
C MET A 350 5.04 -4.45 -5.37
N GLY A 351 5.78 -5.36 -6.01
CA GLY A 351 5.95 -5.44 -7.46
C GLY A 351 7.38 -5.23 -7.93
N LEU A 352 7.51 -4.90 -9.22
CA LEU A 352 8.81 -4.63 -9.83
C LEU A 352 9.38 -3.30 -9.32
N GLN A 353 10.64 -3.32 -8.95
CA GLN A 353 11.39 -2.13 -8.54
C GLN A 353 12.86 -2.29 -8.93
N ARG A 354 13.53 -1.16 -9.13
CA ARG A 354 14.96 -1.11 -9.46
C ARG A 354 15.79 -1.75 -8.34
N GLY A 355 16.47 -2.85 -8.64
CA GLY A 355 17.31 -3.56 -7.67
C GLY A 355 16.52 -4.37 -6.64
N LEU A 356 15.35 -4.88 -7.03
CA LEU A 356 14.52 -5.77 -6.21
C LEU A 356 15.35 -6.94 -5.63
N GLN A 357 15.26 -7.10 -4.31
CA GLN A 357 15.86 -8.22 -3.59
C GLN A 357 14.76 -9.15 -3.04
N TRP A 358 15.11 -10.42 -2.87
CA TRP A 358 14.24 -11.45 -2.31
C TRP A 358 14.86 -12.07 -1.05
N PRO A 359 14.18 -12.04 0.12
CA PRO A 359 12.99 -11.23 0.43
C PRO A 359 13.21 -9.73 0.24
N LEU A 360 12.13 -8.93 0.26
CA LEU A 360 12.20 -7.47 0.19
C LEU A 360 13.16 -6.96 1.26
N ARG A 361 14.19 -6.25 0.82
CA ARG A 361 15.18 -5.61 1.69
C ARG A 361 15.01 -4.10 1.68
N ILE A 362 15.27 -3.53 2.85
CA ILE A 362 15.12 -2.14 3.18
C ILE A 362 16.04 -1.29 2.29
N THR A 363 15.45 -0.44 1.44
CA THR A 363 16.16 0.68 0.84
C THR A 363 16.36 1.76 1.92
N PRO A 364 17.59 2.19 2.21
CA PRO A 364 17.84 3.17 3.26
C PRO A 364 17.39 4.58 2.82
N GLY A 365 16.13 4.89 3.07
CA GLY A 365 15.54 6.22 2.87
C GLY A 365 14.34 6.43 3.79
N GLU A 366 14.30 7.55 4.51
CA GLU A 366 13.18 7.90 5.40
C GLU A 366 11.98 8.51 4.64
N SER A 367 12.19 8.89 3.37
CA SER A 367 11.19 9.50 2.51
C SER A 367 10.14 8.49 2.03
N SER A 368 8.86 8.77 2.28
CA SER A 368 7.75 8.04 1.67
C SER A 368 7.64 8.40 0.17
N HIS A 369 7.72 7.40 -0.71
CA HIS A 369 7.60 7.54 -2.17
C HIS A 369 6.18 7.17 -2.64
N PRO A 370 5.62 7.82 -3.68
CA PRO A 370 4.31 7.44 -4.22
C PRO A 370 4.40 6.05 -4.86
N LEU A 371 3.56 5.11 -4.43
CA LEU A 371 3.52 3.77 -5.04
C LEU A 371 2.66 3.82 -6.31
N VAL A 372 3.34 4.09 -7.42
CA VAL A 372 2.78 4.12 -8.78
C VAL A 372 3.68 3.36 -9.77
N THR A 373 3.15 2.96 -10.93
CA THR A 373 3.96 2.35 -11.99
C THR A 373 5.00 3.31 -12.56
N GLY A 374 6.18 2.78 -12.89
CA GLY A 374 7.24 3.54 -13.55
C GLY A 374 8.04 2.73 -14.56
N ASP A 375 9.18 3.27 -14.98
CA ASP A 375 10.06 2.62 -15.95
C ASP A 375 11.19 1.78 -15.31
N GLY A 376 11.38 1.86 -13.99
CA GLY A 376 12.47 1.20 -13.26
C GLY A 376 13.87 1.75 -13.58
N VAL A 377 13.96 2.86 -14.32
CA VAL A 377 15.22 3.47 -14.78
C VAL A 377 15.35 4.89 -14.22
N GLU A 378 14.41 5.79 -14.54
CA GLU A 378 14.32 7.12 -13.94
C GLU A 378 13.61 7.04 -12.58
N GLU A 379 12.53 6.24 -12.50
CA GLU A 379 11.76 6.03 -11.27
C GLU A 379 12.13 4.72 -10.54
N MET A 380 11.83 4.66 -9.23
CA MET A 380 12.12 3.50 -8.38
C MET A 380 11.33 2.25 -8.78
N PHE A 381 10.05 2.42 -9.14
CA PHE A 381 9.13 1.33 -9.45
C PHE A 381 9.13 1.01 -10.95
N GLY A 382 8.95 -0.26 -11.28
CA GLY A 382 8.82 -0.76 -12.65
C GLY A 382 7.39 -0.68 -13.18
N GLY A 383 7.17 -1.26 -14.36
CA GLY A 383 5.89 -1.17 -15.07
C GLY A 383 4.74 -1.92 -14.39
N ILE A 384 5.04 -2.83 -13.46
CA ILE A 384 4.05 -3.69 -12.80
C ILE A 384 4.21 -3.57 -11.29
N ILE A 385 3.18 -3.04 -10.63
CA ILE A 385 3.09 -2.93 -9.18
C ILE A 385 1.78 -3.51 -8.67
N ASP A 386 1.78 -3.94 -7.40
CA ASP A 386 0.55 -4.26 -6.69
C ASP A 386 0.67 -3.81 -5.23
N ARG A 387 -0.45 -3.33 -4.68
CA ARG A 387 -0.58 -2.85 -3.31
C ARG A 387 -0.79 -4.00 -2.33
N TYR A 388 0.04 -5.03 -2.46
CA TYR A 388 -0.01 -6.26 -1.70
C TYR A 388 1.36 -6.56 -1.10
N TRP A 389 1.38 -6.80 0.21
CA TRP A 389 2.55 -7.26 0.97
C TRP A 389 2.21 -8.54 1.70
N LEU A 390 3.19 -9.44 1.78
CA LEU A 390 3.07 -10.74 2.43
C LEU A 390 4.28 -10.95 3.35
N SER A 391 4.06 -11.55 4.51
CA SER A 391 5.06 -11.78 5.55
C SER A 391 5.20 -13.26 5.88
N SER A 392 6.43 -13.72 6.13
CA SER A 392 6.77 -15.08 6.58
C SER A 392 5.99 -15.53 7.82
N ASP A 393 5.63 -14.58 8.69
CA ASP A 393 4.94 -14.86 9.95
C ASP A 393 3.44 -15.18 9.76
N GLY A 394 2.91 -15.08 8.55
CA GLY A 394 1.47 -15.24 8.29
C GLY A 394 0.69 -13.93 8.44
N VAL A 395 1.25 -12.82 7.93
CA VAL A 395 0.57 -11.52 7.81
C VAL A 395 0.54 -11.10 6.33
N ALA A 396 -0.61 -10.60 5.87
CA ALA A 396 -0.76 -10.01 4.53
C ALA A 396 -1.43 -8.64 4.64
N ILE A 397 -1.00 -7.69 3.83
CA ILE A 397 -1.55 -6.33 3.76
C ILE A 397 -1.99 -6.06 2.33
N PHE A 398 -3.21 -5.59 2.16
CA PHE A 398 -3.75 -5.12 0.89
C PHE A 398 -4.25 -3.68 1.04
N VAL A 399 -3.77 -2.74 0.22
CA VAL A 399 -4.25 -1.34 0.24
C VAL A 399 -5.17 -1.09 -0.95
N GLU A 400 -6.30 -0.43 -0.72
CA GLU A 400 -7.31 -0.21 -1.74
C GLU A 400 -6.76 0.61 -2.94
N PRO A 401 -7.27 0.38 -4.17
CA PRO A 401 -6.74 1.04 -5.36
C PRO A 401 -6.96 2.56 -5.42
N ASP A 402 -7.97 3.08 -4.72
CA ASP A 402 -8.38 4.49 -4.73
C ASP A 402 -7.56 5.38 -3.77
N VAL A 403 -6.68 4.79 -2.96
CA VAL A 403 -5.84 5.52 -2.00
C VAL A 403 -4.69 6.27 -2.72
N PRO A 404 -4.40 7.55 -2.37
CA PRO A 404 -3.19 8.25 -2.81
C PRO A 404 -1.99 7.79 -1.95
N LEU A 405 -1.50 6.58 -2.23
CA LEU A 405 -0.62 5.83 -1.34
C LEU A 405 0.87 6.18 -1.52
N TYR A 406 1.45 6.73 -0.47
CA TYR A 406 2.90 6.82 -0.28
C TYR A 406 3.37 5.68 0.62
N VAL A 407 4.51 5.09 0.31
CA VAL A 407 5.12 3.98 1.06
C VAL A 407 6.55 4.34 1.44
N SER A 408 6.92 4.04 2.68
CA SER A 408 8.31 3.98 3.13
C SER A 408 8.56 2.66 3.86
N ILE A 409 9.71 2.02 3.60
CA ILE A 409 10.14 0.80 4.27
C ILE A 409 11.49 1.10 4.91
N ASN A 410 11.54 1.19 6.24
CA ASN A 410 12.78 1.28 7.00
C ASN A 410 13.04 -0.04 7.73
N LYS A 411 14.12 -0.13 8.51
CA LYS A 411 14.53 -1.38 9.18
C LYS A 411 13.45 -1.97 10.09
N ASP A 412 12.67 -1.12 10.74
CA ASP A 412 11.76 -1.52 11.81
C ASP A 412 10.28 -1.45 11.38
N TYR A 413 9.94 -0.66 10.35
CA TYR A 413 8.56 -0.38 9.93
C TYR A 413 8.36 -0.29 8.41
N LEU A 414 7.23 -0.84 7.93
CA LEU A 414 6.55 -0.47 6.69
C LEU A 414 5.50 0.59 7.01
N CYS A 415 5.63 1.80 6.49
CA CYS A 415 4.68 2.88 6.67
C CYS A 415 3.84 3.09 5.40
N LEU A 416 2.52 3.10 5.59
CA LEU A 416 1.50 3.47 4.60
C LEU A 416 1.03 4.89 4.91
N GLU A 417 1.11 5.80 3.94
CA GLU A 417 0.84 7.21 4.12
C GLU A 417 -0.10 7.73 3.01
N ALA A 418 -1.23 8.33 3.39
CA ALA A 418 -2.09 9.09 2.49
C ALA A 418 -2.08 10.56 2.92
N ARG A 419 -1.63 11.44 2.01
CA ARG A 419 -1.48 12.88 2.27
C ARG A 419 -1.99 13.72 1.12
N ARG A 420 -2.25 15.00 1.39
CA ARG A 420 -2.39 16.00 0.33
C ARG A 420 -1.02 16.09 -0.35
N SER A 421 -0.99 15.76 -1.63
CA SER A 421 0.12 16.13 -2.49
C SER A 421 -0.31 17.33 -3.32
N GLU A 422 0.51 18.38 -3.29
CA GLU A 422 0.47 19.43 -4.32
C GLU A 422 1.29 19.01 -5.54
N ASP A 423 2.18 18.03 -5.35
CA ASP A 423 3.00 17.40 -6.37
C ASP A 423 2.33 16.18 -7.02
N PHE A 424 2.75 15.92 -8.25
CA PHE A 424 2.54 14.68 -9.00
C PHE A 424 2.96 13.44 -8.16
N PRO A 425 2.29 12.27 -8.25
CA PRO A 425 1.39 11.87 -9.34
C PRO A 425 -0.12 11.82 -9.02
N TYR A 426 -0.55 11.83 -7.76
CA TYR A 426 -1.96 11.62 -7.41
C TYR A 426 -2.86 12.84 -7.62
N GLN A 427 -4.12 12.63 -8.01
CA GLN A 427 -5.11 13.73 -8.07
C GLN A 427 -5.52 14.15 -6.65
N THR A 428 -5.45 15.46 -6.36
CA THR A 428 -5.85 16.02 -5.06
C THR A 428 -7.37 15.91 -4.86
N VAL A 429 -7.78 15.15 -3.83
CA VAL A 429 -9.19 14.98 -3.42
C VAL A 429 -9.31 15.24 -1.91
N HIS A 430 -10.45 15.74 -1.46
CA HIS A 430 -10.78 15.87 -0.04
C HIS A 430 -12.24 15.43 0.20
N PRO A 431 -12.55 14.64 1.26
CA PRO A 431 -11.62 14.08 2.24
C PRO A 431 -10.63 13.08 1.64
N ILE A 432 -9.40 13.10 2.13
CA ILE A 432 -8.40 12.06 1.86
C ILE A 432 -8.72 10.86 2.74
N ALA A 433 -8.60 9.65 2.18
CA ALA A 433 -8.78 8.40 2.90
C ALA A 433 -7.55 7.50 2.76
N LEU A 434 -7.21 6.79 3.85
CA LEU A 434 -6.28 5.67 3.86
C LEU A 434 -7.09 4.42 4.18
N LYS A 435 -7.23 3.53 3.21
CA LYS A 435 -8.04 2.31 3.27
C LYS A 435 -7.16 1.09 3.00
N TYR A 436 -7.04 0.20 3.97
CA TYR A 436 -6.31 -1.05 3.77
C TYR A 436 -6.86 -2.16 4.65
N THR A 437 -6.57 -3.39 4.23
CA THR A 437 -6.94 -4.61 4.94
C THR A 437 -5.65 -5.30 5.38
N ILE A 438 -5.52 -5.62 6.67
CA ILE A 438 -4.51 -6.56 7.15
C ILE A 438 -5.18 -7.87 7.46
N CYS A 439 -4.71 -8.98 6.90
CA CYS A 439 -5.17 -10.32 7.20
C CYS A 439 -4.06 -11.15 7.85
N THR A 440 -4.47 -12.07 8.71
CA THR A 440 -3.61 -13.00 9.43
C THR A 440 -4.09 -14.41 9.15
N GLY A 441 -3.15 -15.32 8.90
CA GLY A 441 -3.40 -16.72 8.60
C GLY A 441 -2.49 -17.64 9.40
N LYS A 442 -2.64 -18.95 9.20
CA LYS A 442 -1.83 -19.97 9.89
C LYS A 442 -0.37 -19.94 9.45
N ASP A 443 -0.15 -19.88 8.13
CA ASP A 443 1.17 -19.87 7.50
C ASP A 443 1.15 -19.00 6.23
N ILE A 444 2.34 -18.63 5.73
CA ILE A 444 2.49 -17.75 4.57
C ILE A 444 1.82 -18.30 3.30
N ARG A 445 1.81 -19.62 3.09
CA ARG A 445 1.22 -20.25 1.90
C ARG A 445 -0.29 -20.22 1.97
N SER A 446 -0.90 -20.72 3.05
CA SER A 446 -2.36 -20.78 3.18
C SER A 446 -2.95 -19.36 3.11
N LEU A 447 -2.30 -18.40 3.78
CA LEU A 447 -2.68 -17.00 3.75
C LEU A 447 -2.59 -16.40 2.34
N HIS A 448 -1.53 -16.69 1.59
CA HIS A 448 -1.40 -16.18 0.23
C HIS A 448 -2.51 -16.69 -0.68
N GLN A 449 -2.80 -17.99 -0.63
CA GLN A 449 -3.87 -18.61 -1.42
C GLN A 449 -5.24 -18.00 -1.07
N ASP A 450 -5.59 -17.93 0.22
CA ASP A 450 -6.82 -17.30 0.70
C ASP A 450 -6.91 -15.83 0.28
N MET A 451 -5.82 -15.06 0.34
CA MET A 451 -5.79 -13.65 -0.06
C MET A 451 -6.01 -13.46 -1.57
N MET A 452 -5.35 -14.26 -2.41
CA MET A 452 -5.52 -14.16 -3.86
C MET A 452 -6.95 -14.52 -4.28
N LEU A 453 -7.51 -15.62 -3.75
CA LEU A 453 -8.84 -16.08 -4.12
C LEU A 453 -9.97 -15.14 -3.64
N ASN A 454 -9.78 -14.43 -2.52
CA ASN A 454 -10.78 -13.50 -1.99
C ASN A 454 -10.63 -12.05 -2.49
N TYR A 455 -9.41 -11.59 -2.82
CA TYR A 455 -9.12 -10.18 -3.13
C TYR A 455 -8.56 -9.93 -4.55
N ARG A 456 -8.45 -10.94 -5.42
CA ARG A 456 -8.02 -10.76 -6.82
C ARG A 456 -8.98 -11.43 -7.81
N SER A 457 -9.13 -10.79 -8.98
CA SER A 457 -9.64 -11.47 -10.17
C SER A 457 -8.45 -12.13 -10.84
N LEU A 458 -8.33 -13.45 -10.70
CA LEU A 458 -7.29 -14.23 -11.36
C LEU A 458 -7.68 -14.54 -12.81
N LEU A 459 -6.70 -14.92 -13.63
CA LEU A 459 -6.91 -15.39 -14.99
C LEU A 459 -7.81 -16.62 -15.02
N ALA A 460 -9.02 -16.48 -15.57
CA ALA A 460 -9.99 -17.57 -15.69
C ALA A 460 -9.76 -18.46 -16.93
N ASP A 461 -9.25 -17.90 -18.03
CA ASP A 461 -8.99 -18.66 -19.26
C ASP A 461 -7.51 -19.08 -19.33
N THR A 462 -7.28 -20.37 -19.09
CA THR A 462 -5.96 -21.02 -19.12
C THR A 462 -5.79 -21.95 -20.33
N SER A 463 -6.69 -21.83 -21.33
CA SER A 463 -6.68 -22.67 -22.53
C SER A 463 -5.49 -22.38 -23.46
N ASN A 464 -5.04 -21.13 -23.53
CA ASN A 464 -3.94 -20.72 -24.41
C ASN A 464 -2.56 -21.05 -23.82
N ARG A 465 -2.16 -22.32 -23.92
CA ARG A 465 -0.87 -22.83 -23.39
C ARG A 465 0.31 -22.69 -24.35
N VAL A 466 0.13 -22.00 -25.47
CA VAL A 466 1.12 -21.96 -26.56
C VAL A 466 2.45 -21.34 -26.08
N PHE A 467 2.38 -20.36 -25.18
CA PHE A 467 3.55 -19.69 -24.58
C PHE A 467 4.53 -20.65 -23.88
N LEU A 468 4.03 -21.74 -23.30
CA LEU A 468 4.87 -22.74 -22.63
C LEU A 468 5.68 -23.56 -23.66
N MET A 469 5.04 -23.87 -24.79
CA MET A 469 5.51 -24.81 -25.81
C MET A 469 6.39 -24.18 -26.91
N SER A 470 6.46 -22.86 -27.01
CA SER A 470 7.05 -22.17 -28.15
C SER A 470 7.85 -20.94 -27.70
N PRO A 471 9.13 -20.82 -28.12
CA PRO A 471 9.96 -19.69 -27.75
C PRO A 471 9.49 -18.40 -28.43
N ILE A 472 9.87 -17.25 -27.85
CA ILE A 472 9.68 -15.93 -28.44
C ILE A 472 11.01 -15.43 -28.98
N TRP A 473 11.09 -15.21 -30.29
CA TRP A 473 12.22 -14.61 -30.96
C TRP A 473 11.99 -13.11 -31.09
N VAL A 474 12.78 -12.29 -30.40
CA VAL A 474 12.71 -10.83 -30.54
C VAL A 474 13.53 -10.42 -31.75
N ALA A 475 12.88 -9.77 -32.72
CA ALA A 475 13.56 -9.15 -33.85
C ALA A 475 14.27 -7.85 -33.41
N SER A 476 15.31 -7.99 -32.59
CA SER A 476 16.22 -6.89 -32.22
C SER A 476 17.37 -6.85 -33.24
N PRO A 477 17.39 -5.87 -34.15
CA PRO A 477 18.41 -5.83 -35.17
C PRO A 477 19.69 -5.23 -34.60
N ARG A 478 20.82 -5.93 -34.78
CA ARG A 478 22.17 -5.34 -34.68
C ARG A 478 22.42 -4.31 -35.81
N LYS A 479 21.46 -4.14 -36.73
CA LYS A 479 21.42 -3.25 -37.89
C LYS A 479 20.13 -2.40 -37.86
N VAL A 480 19.68 -1.89 -39.00
CA VAL A 480 18.33 -1.33 -39.20
C VAL A 480 17.29 -2.46 -39.26
N LEU A 481 16.09 -2.25 -38.70
CA LEU A 481 14.97 -3.18 -38.88
C LEU A 481 14.38 -3.00 -40.28
N SER A 482 14.49 -4.02 -41.13
CA SER A 482 13.91 -4.07 -42.48
C SER A 482 13.32 -5.46 -42.80
N GLN A 483 12.50 -5.51 -43.83
CA GLN A 483 11.96 -6.75 -44.43
C GLN A 483 13.07 -7.79 -44.69
N GLU A 484 14.20 -7.38 -45.27
CA GLU A 484 15.36 -8.25 -45.54
C GLU A 484 15.98 -8.77 -44.23
N SER A 485 16.24 -7.88 -43.26
CA SER A 485 16.88 -8.26 -41.99
C SER A 485 16.06 -9.28 -41.18
N ILE A 486 14.74 -9.20 -41.26
CA ILE A 486 13.81 -10.13 -40.61
C ILE A 486 13.80 -11.48 -41.34
N GLN A 487 13.88 -11.48 -42.68
CA GLN A 487 14.00 -12.69 -43.47
C GLN A 487 15.33 -13.40 -43.21
N GLU A 488 16.45 -12.67 -43.13
CA GLU A 488 17.77 -13.18 -42.73
C GLU A 488 17.73 -13.80 -41.32
N PHE A 489 17.08 -13.13 -40.36
CA PHE A 489 16.96 -13.63 -38.99
C PHE A 489 16.11 -14.90 -38.91
N ALA A 490 14.94 -14.92 -39.56
CA ALA A 490 14.08 -16.10 -39.63
C ALA A 490 14.74 -17.28 -40.34
N ASN A 491 15.54 -17.05 -41.39
CA ASN A 491 16.33 -18.10 -42.04
C ASN A 491 17.37 -18.70 -41.10
N ARG A 492 18.17 -17.87 -40.42
CA ARG A 492 19.19 -18.35 -39.45
C ARG A 492 18.58 -19.17 -38.31
N ILE A 493 17.40 -18.77 -37.81
CA ILE A 493 16.64 -19.55 -36.82
C ILE A 493 16.30 -20.93 -37.40
N MET A 494 15.71 -20.99 -38.59
CA MET A 494 15.29 -22.27 -39.20
C MET A 494 16.46 -23.20 -39.55
N GLU A 495 17.61 -22.65 -39.93
CA GLU A 495 18.84 -23.41 -40.20
C GLU A 495 19.38 -24.13 -38.95
N HIS A 496 19.39 -23.45 -37.79
CA HIS A 496 20.04 -23.94 -36.58
C HIS A 496 19.09 -24.49 -35.51
N THR A 497 17.79 -24.26 -35.61
CA THR A 497 16.78 -24.66 -34.61
C THR A 497 15.54 -25.30 -35.26
N SER A 498 15.79 -26.17 -36.25
CA SER A 498 14.86 -26.81 -37.21
C SER A 498 13.56 -27.48 -36.71
N LYS A 499 13.22 -27.36 -35.42
CA LYS A 499 11.99 -27.83 -34.78
C LYS A 499 11.16 -26.74 -34.08
N LEU A 500 11.66 -25.50 -33.90
CA LEU A 500 11.05 -24.50 -33.00
C LEU A 500 10.95 -23.06 -33.59
N PRO A 501 10.16 -22.83 -34.66
CA PRO A 501 9.93 -21.47 -35.18
C PRO A 501 9.25 -20.55 -34.15
N GLY A 502 8.28 -21.06 -33.38
CA GLY A 502 7.67 -20.32 -32.26
C GLY A 502 7.02 -18.99 -32.67
N PHE A 503 7.29 -17.94 -31.88
CA PHE A 503 6.79 -16.58 -32.11
C PHE A 503 7.92 -15.66 -32.58
N LEU A 504 7.63 -14.71 -33.48
CA LEU A 504 8.53 -13.62 -33.83
C LEU A 504 7.92 -12.28 -33.37
N LEU A 505 8.57 -11.60 -32.43
CA LEU A 505 8.15 -10.31 -31.89
C LEU A 505 8.88 -9.15 -32.56
N LEU A 506 8.14 -8.27 -33.24
CA LEU A 506 8.66 -6.98 -33.71
C LEU A 506 8.46 -5.94 -32.61
N ASP A 507 9.50 -5.77 -31.78
CA ASP A 507 9.40 -5.06 -30.50
C ASP A 507 9.45 -3.52 -30.62
N SER A 508 10.17 -3.00 -31.61
CA SER A 508 10.27 -1.56 -31.84
C SER A 508 10.53 -1.25 -33.32
N ARG A 509 10.37 0.02 -33.73
CA ARG A 509 10.73 0.54 -35.07
C ARG A 509 10.03 -0.12 -36.28
N TRP A 510 9.00 -0.93 -36.07
CA TRP A 510 8.17 -1.47 -37.15
C TRP A 510 7.16 -0.43 -37.69
N GLN A 511 6.71 0.50 -36.82
CA GLN A 511 5.78 1.57 -37.16
C GLN A 511 6.42 2.66 -38.04
N SER A 512 5.63 3.27 -38.91
CA SER A 512 6.02 4.46 -39.68
C SER A 512 6.33 5.67 -38.79
N LEU A 513 5.48 5.91 -37.78
CA LEU A 513 5.65 6.87 -36.68
C LEU A 513 5.05 6.24 -35.42
N GLU A 514 5.56 6.55 -34.22
CA GLU A 514 5.02 5.92 -33.01
C GLU A 514 3.54 6.26 -32.81
N GLY A 515 2.71 5.22 -32.66
CA GLY A 515 1.26 5.32 -32.53
C GLY A 515 0.51 5.38 -33.87
N SER A 516 1.21 5.33 -35.01
CA SER A 516 0.56 5.23 -36.33
C SER A 516 -0.11 3.87 -36.54
N LEU A 517 0.36 2.81 -35.88
CA LEU A 517 -0.10 1.43 -36.07
C LEU A 517 -0.13 1.00 -37.55
N ASP A 518 0.78 1.54 -38.36
CA ASP A 518 0.99 1.17 -39.77
C ASP A 518 2.49 0.94 -39.98
N PHE A 519 2.84 -0.05 -40.80
CA PHE A 519 4.24 -0.39 -41.10
C PHE A 519 4.99 0.77 -41.76
N ASN A 520 6.28 0.89 -41.45
CA ASN A 520 7.17 1.83 -42.12
C ASN A 520 7.47 1.36 -43.56
N GLU A 521 6.85 2.00 -44.56
CA GLU A 521 6.95 1.63 -45.98
C GLU A 521 8.39 1.68 -46.55
N THR A 522 9.30 2.47 -45.95
CA THR A 522 10.71 2.53 -46.35
C THR A 522 11.48 1.28 -45.92
N ASN A 523 11.19 0.78 -44.72
CA ASN A 523 11.84 -0.42 -44.15
C ASN A 523 11.11 -1.72 -44.54
N PHE A 524 9.81 -1.62 -44.82
CA PHE A 524 8.89 -2.70 -45.16
C PHE A 524 8.09 -2.27 -46.39
N PRO A 525 8.63 -2.44 -47.61
CA PRO A 525 7.89 -2.10 -48.83
C PRO A 525 6.69 -3.04 -49.05
N ASN A 526 6.83 -4.33 -48.73
CA ASN A 526 5.77 -5.34 -48.90
C ASN A 526 5.50 -6.10 -47.58
N PRO A 527 4.98 -5.45 -46.52
CA PRO A 527 4.78 -6.07 -45.20
C PRO A 527 3.89 -7.34 -45.26
N ARG A 528 2.87 -7.37 -46.12
CA ARG A 528 2.04 -8.56 -46.36
C ARG A 528 2.82 -9.76 -46.91
N GLU A 529 3.82 -9.51 -47.74
CA GLU A 529 4.64 -10.54 -48.37
C GLU A 529 5.57 -11.19 -47.36
N ILE A 530 6.33 -10.39 -46.60
CA ILE A 530 7.24 -10.90 -45.58
C ILE A 530 6.51 -11.62 -44.45
N LEU A 531 5.37 -11.10 -43.99
CA LEU A 531 4.55 -11.79 -42.98
C LEU A 531 4.04 -13.14 -43.50
N LYS A 532 3.60 -13.21 -44.77
CA LYS A 532 3.23 -14.49 -45.41
C LYS A 532 4.43 -15.45 -45.51
N ILE A 533 5.63 -14.96 -45.80
CA ILE A 533 6.87 -15.78 -45.81
C ILE A 533 7.17 -16.33 -44.41
N LEU A 534 6.99 -15.54 -43.36
CA LEU A 534 7.19 -15.95 -41.97
C LEU A 534 6.15 -16.99 -41.52
N HIS A 535 4.87 -16.78 -41.83
CA HIS A 535 3.81 -17.77 -41.54
C HIS A 535 4.02 -19.08 -42.30
N ASN A 536 4.47 -19.01 -43.57
CA ASN A 536 4.84 -20.20 -44.35
C ASN A 536 6.05 -20.96 -43.76
N LYS A 537 6.90 -20.31 -42.97
CA LYS A 537 8.00 -20.93 -42.20
C LYS A 537 7.56 -21.43 -40.81
N GLY A 538 6.29 -21.23 -40.44
CA GLY A 538 5.72 -21.67 -39.16
C GLY A 538 5.87 -20.68 -38.00
N PHE A 539 6.38 -19.48 -38.23
CA PHE A 539 6.41 -18.42 -37.21
C PHE A 539 5.02 -17.82 -37.02
N ARG A 540 4.69 -17.43 -35.78
CA ARG A 540 3.56 -16.54 -35.47
C ARG A 540 4.06 -15.15 -35.12
N VAL A 541 3.51 -14.11 -35.72
CA VAL A 541 4.05 -12.75 -35.61
C VAL A 541 3.31 -11.93 -34.56
N LEU A 542 4.09 -11.37 -33.62
CA LEU A 542 3.64 -10.49 -32.56
C LEU A 542 4.16 -9.07 -32.79
N LEU A 543 3.34 -8.06 -32.48
CA LEU A 543 3.74 -6.65 -32.56
C LEU A 543 3.63 -5.98 -31.19
N THR A 544 4.65 -5.22 -30.80
CA THR A 544 4.57 -4.33 -29.64
C THR A 544 3.72 -3.09 -29.97
N VAL A 545 2.77 -2.75 -29.08
CA VAL A 545 1.81 -1.64 -29.22
C VAL A 545 1.73 -0.83 -27.93
N HIS A 546 1.45 0.47 -28.03
CA HIS A 546 1.49 1.41 -26.90
C HIS A 546 0.41 2.49 -26.98
N PRO A 547 0.05 3.16 -25.86
CA PRO A 547 -1.08 4.09 -25.79
C PRO A 547 -0.79 5.51 -26.32
N TYR A 548 0.44 5.81 -26.73
CA TYR A 548 0.87 7.13 -27.21
C TYR A 548 0.68 7.31 -28.72
N VAL A 549 0.30 8.53 -29.13
CA VAL A 549 0.28 8.99 -30.53
C VAL A 549 1.11 10.26 -30.68
N CYS A 550 2.12 10.24 -31.56
CA CYS A 550 3.13 11.31 -31.58
C CYS A 550 2.82 12.43 -32.57
N LEU A 551 3.20 13.67 -32.22
CA LEU A 551 2.80 14.91 -32.90
C LEU A 551 2.93 14.92 -34.43
N PRO A 552 3.99 14.36 -35.07
CA PRO A 552 4.13 14.40 -36.53
C PRO A 552 3.14 13.52 -37.29
N SER A 553 2.33 12.71 -36.60
CA SER A 553 1.39 11.77 -37.21
C SER A 553 0.02 12.40 -37.43
N ARG A 554 -0.57 12.21 -38.62
CA ARG A 554 -1.98 12.56 -38.89
C ARG A 554 -2.96 11.89 -37.93
N ILE A 555 -2.56 10.76 -37.33
CA ILE A 555 -3.32 10.07 -36.28
C ILE A 555 -3.43 10.92 -35.01
N PHE A 556 -2.43 11.74 -34.68
CA PHE A 556 -2.52 12.70 -33.57
C PHE A 556 -3.54 13.80 -33.87
N GLU A 557 -3.54 14.34 -35.09
CA GLU A 557 -4.52 15.36 -35.52
C GLU A 557 -5.95 14.82 -35.42
N GLN A 558 -6.19 13.59 -35.90
CA GLN A 558 -7.48 12.91 -35.74
C GLN A 558 -7.85 12.69 -34.28
N ALA A 559 -6.96 12.07 -33.47
CA ALA A 559 -7.24 11.78 -32.07
C ALA A 559 -7.50 13.05 -31.23
N ASN A 560 -6.89 14.18 -31.60
CA ASN A 560 -7.17 15.48 -31.01
C ASN A 560 -8.54 16.03 -31.45
N ALA A 561 -8.86 15.99 -32.75
CA ALA A 561 -10.16 16.43 -33.26
C ALA A 561 -11.34 15.64 -32.64
N ASP A 562 -11.16 14.31 -32.53
CA ASP A 562 -12.12 13.38 -31.93
C ASP A 562 -12.11 13.39 -30.37
N ARG A 563 -11.26 14.22 -29.75
CA ARG A 563 -11.08 14.37 -28.28
C ARG A 563 -10.80 13.05 -27.54
N LEU A 564 -9.94 12.22 -28.12
CA LEU A 564 -9.54 10.90 -27.60
C LEU A 564 -8.32 10.96 -26.66
N LEU A 565 -7.68 12.12 -26.54
CA LEU A 565 -6.45 12.33 -25.78
C LEU A 565 -6.73 12.77 -24.33
N VAL A 566 -5.85 12.37 -23.42
CA VAL A 566 -5.78 12.89 -22.06
C VAL A 566 -5.57 14.40 -22.12
N SER A 567 -6.35 15.14 -21.34
CA SER A 567 -6.45 16.60 -21.42
C SER A 567 -6.24 17.27 -20.06
N ASP A 568 -6.19 18.58 -20.08
CA ASP A 568 -6.19 19.44 -18.90
C ASP A 568 -7.47 19.28 -18.05
N LYS A 569 -7.47 19.80 -16.82
CA LYS A 569 -8.64 19.77 -15.91
C LYS A 569 -9.92 20.35 -16.53
N TRP A 570 -9.79 21.26 -17.49
CA TRP A 570 -10.92 21.88 -18.20
C TRP A 570 -11.36 21.13 -19.48
N LYS A 571 -10.68 20.04 -19.85
CA LYS A 571 -10.94 19.23 -21.06
C LYS A 571 -10.95 20.06 -22.35
N LYS A 572 -10.06 21.05 -22.42
CA LYS A 572 -9.90 22.01 -23.53
C LYS A 572 -8.66 21.75 -24.38
N VAL A 573 -7.57 21.28 -23.78
CA VAL A 573 -6.26 21.16 -24.43
C VAL A 573 -5.70 19.75 -24.20
N PRO A 574 -5.27 19.03 -25.26
CA PRO A 574 -4.58 17.75 -25.09
C PRO A 574 -3.25 17.98 -24.39
N LEU A 575 -2.92 17.15 -23.39
CA LEU A 575 -1.63 17.23 -22.74
C LEU A 575 -0.60 16.38 -23.48
N LEU A 576 0.61 16.92 -23.59
CA LEU A 576 1.73 16.29 -24.26
C LEU A 576 2.71 15.72 -23.24
N THR A 577 3.26 14.57 -23.58
CA THR A 577 4.29 13.86 -22.83
C THR A 577 5.43 13.43 -23.75
N LYS A 578 6.50 12.87 -23.15
CA LYS A 578 7.67 12.35 -23.85
C LYS A 578 7.62 10.82 -23.83
N TRP A 579 7.57 10.19 -24.99
CA TRP A 579 7.64 8.73 -25.15
C TRP A 579 8.74 8.39 -26.17
N GLN A 580 9.70 7.53 -25.79
CA GLN A 580 10.84 7.15 -26.64
C GLN A 580 11.55 8.36 -27.30
N ASN A 581 11.81 9.41 -26.51
CA ASN A 581 12.38 10.70 -26.96
C ASN A 581 11.57 11.48 -28.02
N LYS A 582 10.31 11.12 -28.27
CA LYS A 582 9.36 11.83 -29.14
C LYS A 582 8.29 12.52 -28.30
N VAL A 583 7.71 13.62 -28.81
CA VAL A 583 6.62 14.35 -28.14
C VAL A 583 5.27 13.82 -28.63
N CYS A 584 4.44 13.37 -27.70
CA CYS A 584 3.25 12.57 -28.00
C CYS A 584 2.08 12.90 -27.06
N GLY A 585 0.85 12.72 -27.53
CA GLY A 585 -0.35 12.67 -26.69
C GLY A 585 -0.58 11.25 -26.17
N LEU A 586 -1.14 11.14 -24.97
CA LEU A 586 -1.62 9.87 -24.40
C LEU A 586 -3.10 9.67 -24.75
N LEU A 587 -3.48 8.51 -25.28
CA LEU A 587 -4.89 8.14 -25.48
C LEU A 587 -5.58 7.85 -24.14
N ASP A 588 -6.78 8.38 -23.94
CA ASP A 588 -7.56 8.20 -22.71
C ASP A 588 -8.46 6.96 -22.75
N PHE A 589 -7.96 5.82 -22.28
CA PHE A 589 -8.72 4.56 -22.24
C PHE A 589 -9.86 4.53 -21.23
N THR A 590 -9.96 5.50 -20.32
CA THR A 590 -11.15 5.65 -19.46
C THR A 590 -12.39 6.11 -20.27
N ASN A 591 -12.18 6.61 -21.48
CA ASN A 591 -13.24 6.88 -22.45
C ASN A 591 -13.51 5.63 -23.32
N ASN A 592 -14.74 5.11 -23.27
CA ASN A 592 -15.18 3.98 -24.09
C ASN A 592 -15.05 4.23 -25.62
N VAL A 593 -15.14 5.48 -26.07
CA VAL A 593 -14.96 5.84 -27.49
C VAL A 593 -13.50 5.62 -27.91
N THR A 594 -12.54 6.13 -27.13
CA THR A 594 -11.10 5.92 -27.35
C THR A 594 -10.73 4.44 -27.33
N SER A 595 -11.24 3.71 -26.33
CA SER A 595 -11.09 2.26 -26.21
C SER A 595 -11.58 1.51 -27.46
N SER A 596 -12.74 1.90 -28.00
CA SER A 596 -13.31 1.26 -29.20
C SER A 596 -12.53 1.63 -30.47
N TRP A 597 -12.10 2.89 -30.60
CA TRP A 597 -11.31 3.38 -31.73
C TRP A 597 -9.92 2.73 -31.81
N PHE A 598 -9.23 2.53 -30.68
CA PHE A 598 -7.94 1.85 -30.66
C PHE A 598 -8.09 0.35 -30.96
N LEU A 599 -9.12 -0.30 -30.41
CA LEU A 599 -9.42 -1.71 -30.68
C LEU A 599 -9.71 -1.96 -32.17
N ASP A 600 -10.53 -1.11 -32.80
CA ASP A 600 -10.81 -1.17 -34.24
C ASP A 600 -9.52 -1.06 -35.09
N ARG A 601 -8.58 -0.19 -34.71
CA ARG A 601 -7.28 -0.09 -35.37
C ARG A 601 -6.42 -1.35 -35.22
N LEU A 602 -6.41 -1.98 -34.03
CA LEU A 602 -5.72 -3.26 -33.82
C LEU A 602 -6.37 -4.42 -34.60
N LEU A 603 -7.70 -4.48 -34.67
CA LEU A 603 -8.44 -5.46 -35.47
C LEU A 603 -8.17 -5.28 -36.97
N LYS A 604 -8.18 -4.04 -37.47
CA LYS A 604 -7.79 -3.72 -38.85
C LYS A 604 -6.35 -4.10 -39.15
N LEU A 605 -5.42 -3.88 -38.22
CA LEU A 605 -4.01 -4.28 -38.38
C LEU A 605 -3.87 -5.81 -38.46
N LYS A 606 -4.60 -6.54 -37.60
CA LYS A 606 -4.71 -8.01 -37.61
C LYS A 606 -5.27 -8.53 -38.94
N GLU A 607 -6.39 -7.99 -39.42
CA GLU A 607 -7.01 -8.39 -40.69
C GLU A 607 -6.16 -8.02 -41.92
N LYS A 608 -5.60 -6.80 -41.94
CA LYS A 608 -4.83 -6.25 -43.07
C LYS A 608 -3.54 -7.01 -43.34
N TYR A 609 -2.91 -7.58 -42.30
CA TYR A 609 -1.57 -8.18 -42.39
C TYR A 609 -1.46 -9.63 -41.85
N GLY A 610 -2.48 -10.14 -41.15
CA GLY A 610 -2.48 -11.48 -40.56
C GLY A 610 -1.74 -11.58 -39.22
N ILE A 611 -1.67 -10.51 -38.42
CA ILE A 611 -0.93 -10.48 -37.15
C ILE A 611 -1.58 -11.41 -36.11
N ASP A 612 -0.80 -12.33 -35.53
CA ASP A 612 -1.28 -13.31 -34.55
C ASP A 612 -1.56 -12.68 -33.17
N GLY A 613 -0.79 -11.66 -32.79
CA GLY A 613 -0.84 -11.13 -31.43
C GLY A 613 -0.11 -9.82 -31.16
N PHE A 614 -0.27 -9.34 -29.92
CA PHE A 614 0.17 -8.02 -29.50
C PHE A 614 0.80 -8.03 -28.11
N VAL A 615 1.86 -7.24 -27.92
CA VAL A 615 2.48 -6.98 -26.61
C VAL A 615 2.18 -5.54 -26.22
N PHE A 616 1.44 -5.36 -25.13
CA PHE A 616 0.96 -4.07 -24.63
C PHE A 616 2.02 -3.42 -23.73
N THR A 617 2.52 -2.26 -24.12
CA THR A 617 3.59 -1.53 -23.45
C THR A 617 3.22 -0.06 -23.27
N GLY A 618 3.90 0.64 -22.36
CA GLY A 618 3.58 2.03 -22.09
C GLY A 618 2.33 2.24 -21.23
N GLY A 619 2.04 3.49 -20.88
CA GLY A 619 0.94 3.85 -19.99
C GLY A 619 1.32 3.93 -18.51
N GLN A 620 2.60 3.78 -18.18
CA GLN A 620 3.09 3.95 -16.82
C GLN A 620 2.97 5.40 -16.36
N THR A 621 2.85 5.60 -15.05
CA THR A 621 2.69 6.93 -14.45
C THR A 621 3.90 7.84 -14.71
N THR A 622 5.14 7.34 -14.82
CA THR A 622 6.32 8.15 -15.22
C THR A 622 6.12 8.97 -16.50
N TYR A 623 5.37 8.44 -17.47
CA TYR A 623 5.12 9.10 -18.76
C TYR A 623 3.78 9.84 -18.81
N LEU A 624 3.11 10.04 -17.67
CA LEU A 624 1.86 10.78 -17.58
C LEU A 624 2.15 12.29 -17.46
N PRO A 625 1.50 13.17 -18.25
CA PRO A 625 1.72 14.61 -18.14
C PRO A 625 1.21 15.16 -16.80
N ARG A 626 1.89 16.19 -16.27
CA ARG A 626 1.43 16.90 -15.07
C ARG A 626 0.06 17.54 -15.30
N TYR A 627 -0.75 17.59 -14.24
CA TYR A 627 -2.13 18.12 -14.25
C TYR A 627 -3.13 17.38 -15.16
N TYR A 628 -2.86 16.11 -15.48
CA TYR A 628 -3.75 15.25 -16.26
C TYR A 628 -5.18 15.18 -15.71
N SER A 629 -6.13 15.08 -16.63
CA SER A 629 -7.52 14.75 -16.39
C SER A 629 -7.96 13.66 -17.36
N TYR A 630 -8.36 12.52 -16.81
CA TYR A 630 -9.02 11.45 -17.55
C TYR A 630 -10.52 11.76 -17.74
N HIS A 631 -11.17 11.01 -18.62
CA HIS A 631 -12.62 11.04 -18.80
C HIS A 631 -13.33 10.67 -17.51
N VAL A 632 -12.93 9.55 -16.90
CA VAL A 632 -13.30 9.12 -15.54
C VAL A 632 -12.20 9.56 -14.56
N SER A 633 -12.51 10.48 -13.65
CA SER A 633 -11.54 10.93 -12.64
C SER A 633 -11.21 9.82 -11.65
N SER A 634 -9.93 9.72 -11.29
CA SER A 634 -9.38 8.75 -10.34
C SER A 634 -8.26 9.40 -9.56
N VAL A 635 -8.21 9.16 -8.25
CA VAL A 635 -7.11 9.58 -7.37
C VAL A 635 -5.80 8.94 -7.80
N ASN A 636 -5.84 7.64 -8.10
CA ASN A 636 -4.69 6.84 -8.51
C ASN A 636 -4.59 6.81 -10.06
N PRO A 637 -3.48 7.28 -10.65
CA PRO A 637 -3.28 7.25 -12.10
C PRO A 637 -3.27 5.83 -12.68
N ASP A 638 -2.70 4.85 -11.97
CA ASP A 638 -2.52 3.49 -12.50
C ASP A 638 -3.84 2.74 -12.74
N LEU A 639 -4.97 3.24 -12.24
CA LEU A 639 -6.30 2.74 -12.60
C LEU A 639 -6.65 2.94 -14.10
N PHE A 640 -5.84 3.71 -14.83
CA PHE A 640 -5.79 3.71 -16.29
C PHE A 640 -5.44 2.34 -16.91
N LEU A 641 -4.53 1.58 -16.28
CA LEU A 641 -3.99 0.34 -16.84
C LEU A 641 -5.03 -0.78 -16.96
N PRO A 642 -5.91 -1.06 -15.97
CA PRO A 642 -7.06 -1.94 -16.15
C PRO A 642 -7.90 -1.62 -17.39
N HIS A 643 -8.19 -0.34 -17.64
CA HIS A 643 -8.96 0.07 -18.83
C HIS A 643 -8.19 -0.21 -20.12
N TYR A 644 -6.91 0.16 -20.19
CA TYR A 644 -6.05 -0.08 -21.35
C TYR A 644 -5.89 -1.59 -21.67
N LEU A 645 -5.61 -2.40 -20.64
CA LEU A 645 -5.39 -3.85 -20.80
C LEU A 645 -6.69 -4.63 -21.02
N SER A 646 -7.86 -4.13 -20.60
CA SER A 646 -9.16 -4.77 -20.88
C SER A 646 -9.48 -4.91 -22.38
N LEU A 647 -8.79 -4.15 -23.24
CA LEU A 647 -8.88 -4.28 -24.70
C LEU A 647 -8.34 -5.62 -25.20
N ALA A 648 -7.33 -6.18 -24.52
CA ALA A 648 -6.70 -7.44 -24.87
C ALA A 648 -7.74 -8.59 -24.92
N ASN A 649 -8.66 -8.61 -23.94
CA ASN A 649 -9.74 -9.59 -23.82
C ASN A 649 -10.68 -9.62 -25.05
N LYS A 650 -10.69 -8.56 -25.88
CA LYS A 650 -11.56 -8.45 -27.07
C LYS A 650 -10.87 -8.82 -28.38
N LEU A 651 -9.55 -9.07 -28.38
CA LEU A 651 -8.77 -9.32 -29.60
C LEU A 651 -8.75 -10.79 -30.05
N ASN A 652 -9.04 -11.74 -29.15
CA ASN A 652 -8.89 -13.19 -29.36
C ASN A 652 -7.58 -13.53 -30.10
N SER A 653 -6.46 -13.25 -29.43
CA SER A 653 -5.12 -13.21 -30.00
C SER A 653 -4.10 -13.76 -29.00
N ILE A 654 -2.86 -13.94 -29.46
CA ILE A 654 -1.72 -14.11 -28.55
C ILE A 654 -1.38 -12.75 -27.93
N LEU A 655 -1.18 -12.70 -26.62
CA LEU A 655 -1.13 -11.46 -25.85
C LEU A 655 0.03 -11.47 -24.85
N GLY A 656 0.68 -10.32 -24.69
CA GLY A 656 1.67 -10.05 -23.66
C GLY A 656 1.55 -8.62 -23.12
N THR A 657 2.13 -8.32 -21.96
CA THR A 657 2.24 -6.95 -21.46
C THR A 657 3.48 -6.72 -20.59
N GLU A 658 4.00 -5.49 -20.57
CA GLU A 658 5.07 -5.03 -19.68
C GLU A 658 4.57 -4.14 -18.52
N VAL A 659 3.26 -3.87 -18.50
CA VAL A 659 2.65 -2.90 -17.57
C VAL A 659 1.46 -3.53 -16.85
N GLY A 660 1.19 -3.09 -15.63
CA GLY A 660 0.20 -3.77 -14.82
C GLY A 660 -0.09 -3.13 -13.48
N PHE A 661 -1.38 -2.96 -13.23
CA PHE A 661 -1.95 -2.70 -11.92
C PHE A 661 -3.34 -3.34 -11.92
N LEU A 662 -3.62 -4.21 -10.93
CA LEU A 662 -4.84 -5.04 -10.88
C LEU A 662 -5.09 -5.88 -12.16
N SER A 663 -4.03 -6.31 -12.83
CA SER A 663 -4.08 -6.97 -14.15
C SER A 663 -3.86 -8.49 -14.09
N GLN A 664 -4.08 -9.13 -12.94
CA GLN A 664 -3.92 -10.58 -12.76
C GLN A 664 -4.86 -11.44 -13.63
N ASN A 665 -5.93 -10.86 -14.16
CA ASN A 665 -6.83 -11.51 -15.11
C ASN A 665 -6.45 -11.33 -16.59
N PHE A 666 -5.29 -10.73 -16.88
CA PHE A 666 -4.81 -10.52 -18.25
C PHE A 666 -4.57 -11.88 -18.97
N PRO A 667 -5.20 -12.13 -20.13
CA PRO A 667 -5.16 -13.42 -20.83
C PRO A 667 -3.92 -13.57 -21.71
N GLY A 668 -2.75 -13.40 -21.09
CA GLY A 668 -1.46 -13.41 -21.76
C GLY A 668 -0.30 -13.44 -20.78
N PHE A 669 0.92 -13.28 -21.29
CA PHE A 669 2.11 -13.24 -20.44
C PHE A 669 2.44 -11.84 -19.95
N VAL A 670 3.09 -11.78 -18.80
CA VAL A 670 3.78 -10.58 -18.34
C VAL A 670 5.25 -10.68 -18.73
N ARG A 671 5.81 -9.65 -19.38
CA ARG A 671 7.24 -9.52 -19.66
C ARG A 671 7.90 -8.58 -18.65
N LEU A 672 9.05 -8.99 -18.16
CA LEU A 672 9.91 -8.16 -17.32
C LEU A 672 10.52 -7.01 -18.12
N THR A 673 11.02 -5.98 -17.43
CA THR A 673 11.77 -4.89 -18.08
C THR A 673 13.03 -5.41 -18.78
N PRO A 674 13.45 -4.80 -19.90
CA PRO A 674 14.63 -5.22 -20.66
C PRO A 674 15.90 -5.38 -19.82
N ARG A 675 16.61 -6.48 -20.02
CA ARG A 675 17.79 -6.88 -19.23
C ARG A 675 19.11 -6.45 -19.85
N THR A 676 20.07 -6.11 -18.99
CA THR A 676 21.45 -5.83 -19.39
C THR A 676 22.22 -7.12 -19.67
N VAL A 677 23.25 -7.04 -20.52
CA VAL A 677 24.13 -8.17 -20.87
C VAL A 677 25.17 -8.35 -19.75
N SER A 678 24.71 -8.77 -18.57
CA SER A 678 25.52 -8.77 -17.34
C SER A 678 25.08 -9.83 -16.31
N TRP A 679 25.94 -10.07 -15.33
CA TRP A 679 25.68 -10.93 -14.17
C TRP A 679 25.00 -10.22 -12.99
N ASP A 680 24.82 -8.89 -13.04
CA ASP A 680 24.44 -8.11 -11.88
C ASP A 680 23.00 -8.40 -11.39
N SER A 681 22.75 -8.08 -10.12
CA SER A 681 21.44 -8.23 -9.47
C SER A 681 20.53 -7.01 -9.61
N LEU A 682 20.89 -6.02 -10.43
CA LEU A 682 20.13 -4.79 -10.64
C LEU A 682 19.23 -4.90 -11.86
N SER A 683 19.79 -5.43 -12.95
CA SER A 683 19.15 -5.55 -14.28
C SER A 683 19.71 -6.71 -15.13
N GLY A 684 20.74 -7.42 -14.67
CA GLY A 684 21.31 -8.59 -15.34
C GLY A 684 20.71 -9.93 -14.89
N LEU A 685 21.43 -11.03 -15.12
CA LEU A 685 21.01 -12.39 -14.78
C LEU A 685 20.61 -12.55 -13.29
N GLY A 686 21.27 -11.82 -12.39
CA GLY A 686 21.01 -11.88 -10.95
C GLY A 686 19.65 -11.32 -10.52
N SER A 687 18.99 -10.48 -11.32
CA SER A 687 17.68 -9.90 -10.96
C SER A 687 16.48 -10.79 -11.36
N VAL A 688 16.69 -11.75 -12.26
CA VAL A 688 15.63 -12.55 -12.88
C VAL A 688 14.84 -13.37 -11.86
N ILE A 689 15.50 -14.09 -10.94
CA ILE A 689 14.81 -14.94 -9.95
C ILE A 689 13.98 -14.08 -8.96
N PRO A 690 14.53 -13.05 -8.29
CA PRO A 690 13.75 -12.16 -7.41
C PRO A 690 12.49 -11.57 -8.07
N GLU A 691 12.59 -11.11 -9.32
CA GLU A 691 11.48 -10.48 -10.03
C GLU A 691 10.40 -11.48 -10.46
N ILE A 692 10.77 -12.69 -10.92
CA ILE A 692 9.79 -13.74 -11.25
C ILE A 692 9.09 -14.26 -10.01
N LEU A 693 9.83 -14.50 -8.91
CA LEU A 693 9.22 -14.93 -7.65
C LEU A 693 8.23 -13.88 -7.14
N THR A 694 8.55 -12.60 -7.28
CA THR A 694 7.69 -11.49 -6.89
C THR A 694 6.44 -11.41 -7.75
N LEU A 695 6.55 -11.47 -9.08
CA LEU A 695 5.36 -11.49 -9.94
C LEU A 695 4.49 -12.74 -9.74
N GLY A 696 5.11 -13.89 -9.47
CA GLY A 696 4.40 -15.12 -9.12
C GLY A 696 3.49 -14.94 -7.90
N ILE A 697 4.01 -14.41 -6.80
CA ILE A 697 3.19 -14.12 -5.59
C ILE A 697 2.31 -12.86 -5.71
N LEU A 698 2.36 -12.15 -6.83
CA LEU A 698 1.37 -11.13 -7.19
C LEU A 698 0.27 -11.69 -8.11
N GLY A 699 0.22 -13.01 -8.32
CA GLY A 699 -0.83 -13.67 -9.08
C GLY A 699 -0.63 -13.63 -10.61
N TYR A 700 0.61 -13.45 -11.08
CA TYR A 700 0.94 -13.55 -12.51
C TYR A 700 1.57 -14.92 -12.83
N PRO A 701 0.81 -15.87 -13.43
CA PRO A 701 1.29 -17.24 -13.64
C PRO A 701 2.32 -17.36 -14.78
N LEU A 702 2.18 -16.53 -15.82
CA LEU A 702 3.00 -16.59 -17.04
C LEU A 702 3.94 -15.40 -17.12
N VAL A 703 5.13 -15.54 -16.52
CA VAL A 703 6.17 -14.51 -16.55
C VAL A 703 7.24 -14.85 -17.60
N ASN A 704 7.54 -13.89 -18.47
CA ASN A 704 8.60 -13.92 -19.45
C ASN A 704 9.84 -13.17 -18.89
N PRO A 705 11.00 -13.84 -18.73
CA PRO A 705 12.20 -13.28 -18.09
C PRO A 705 12.87 -12.14 -18.86
N GLY A 706 12.54 -11.94 -20.14
CA GLY A 706 13.40 -11.23 -21.10
C GLY A 706 14.32 -12.19 -21.85
N SER A 707 15.12 -11.67 -22.77
CA SER A 707 15.96 -12.50 -23.66
C SER A 707 17.10 -13.19 -22.93
N VAL A 708 17.36 -14.44 -23.33
CA VAL A 708 18.55 -15.21 -22.92
C VAL A 708 19.82 -14.43 -23.28
N GLY A 709 20.64 -14.16 -22.27
CA GLY A 709 21.86 -13.35 -22.38
C GLY A 709 21.65 -11.84 -22.26
N GLY A 710 20.41 -11.38 -22.06
CA GLY A 710 20.03 -9.97 -21.99
C GLY A 710 19.33 -9.45 -23.26
N ASP A 711 18.66 -8.32 -23.13
CA ASP A 711 17.91 -7.63 -24.21
C ASP A 711 18.73 -6.50 -24.88
N GLY A 712 20.02 -6.40 -24.55
CA GLY A 712 20.92 -5.33 -24.98
C GLY A 712 21.04 -5.18 -26.51
N SER A 713 21.21 -3.93 -26.95
CA SER A 713 21.22 -3.57 -28.38
C SER A 713 22.56 -3.85 -29.06
N GLY A 714 22.81 -5.12 -29.39
CA GLY A 714 23.82 -5.53 -30.37
C GLY A 714 25.10 -6.19 -29.81
N GLU A 715 25.28 -6.20 -28.50
CA GLU A 715 26.36 -6.95 -27.85
C GLU A 715 26.03 -8.46 -27.85
N ILE A 716 27.04 -9.30 -28.11
CA ILE A 716 26.92 -10.75 -27.96
C ILE A 716 27.42 -11.10 -26.54
N PRO A 717 26.60 -11.73 -25.68
CA PRO A 717 27.04 -12.17 -24.37
C PRO A 717 28.24 -13.13 -24.46
N SER A 718 28.99 -13.25 -23.37
CA SER A 718 29.98 -14.33 -23.27
C SER A 718 29.27 -15.69 -23.35
N LYS A 719 29.95 -16.69 -23.94
CA LYS A 719 29.45 -18.07 -24.00
C LYS A 719 29.04 -18.59 -22.62
N GLU A 720 29.77 -18.22 -21.57
CA GLU A 720 29.43 -18.60 -20.20
C GLU A 720 28.15 -17.92 -19.70
N LEU A 721 28.00 -16.61 -19.89
CA LEU A 721 26.79 -15.90 -19.51
C LEU A 721 25.57 -16.44 -20.26
N TYR A 722 25.68 -16.69 -21.57
CA TYR A 722 24.59 -17.25 -22.38
C TYR A 722 24.16 -18.65 -21.89
N LEU A 723 25.12 -19.55 -21.61
CA LEU A 723 24.82 -20.89 -21.10
C LEU A 723 24.19 -20.86 -19.70
N ARG A 724 24.72 -20.08 -18.76
CA ARG A 724 24.10 -19.96 -17.42
C ARG A 724 22.72 -19.31 -17.45
N TRP A 725 22.49 -18.37 -18.37
CA TRP A 725 21.16 -17.79 -18.60
C TRP A 725 20.19 -18.82 -19.19
N MET A 726 20.65 -19.68 -20.12
CA MET A 726 19.86 -20.81 -20.63
C MET A 726 19.50 -21.82 -19.54
N GLU A 727 20.46 -22.21 -18.70
CA GLU A 727 20.25 -23.12 -17.57
C GLU A 727 19.16 -22.62 -16.60
N LEU A 728 18.98 -21.30 -16.45
CA LEU A 728 17.87 -20.70 -15.73
C LEU A 728 16.56 -20.73 -16.55
N VAL A 729 16.56 -20.13 -17.74
CA VAL A 729 15.34 -19.82 -18.51
C VAL A 729 14.61 -21.07 -19.00
N VAL A 730 15.33 -22.17 -19.23
CA VAL A 730 14.78 -23.48 -19.59
C VAL A 730 13.75 -23.99 -18.57
N PHE A 731 13.87 -23.61 -17.30
CA PHE A 731 12.92 -23.96 -16.23
C PHE A 731 11.87 -22.89 -15.97
N LEU A 732 11.87 -21.75 -16.67
CA LEU A 732 10.87 -20.67 -16.48
C LEU A 732 9.68 -20.84 -17.44
N PRO A 733 8.52 -20.20 -17.23
CA PRO A 733 7.32 -20.45 -18.03
C PRO A 733 7.54 -20.17 -19.53
N ILE A 734 8.29 -19.11 -19.86
CA ILE A 734 8.53 -18.66 -21.23
C ILE A 734 10.03 -18.55 -21.50
N VAL A 735 10.45 -18.95 -22.70
CA VAL A 735 11.81 -18.79 -23.21
C VAL A 735 11.80 -17.71 -24.29
N GLN A 736 12.65 -16.69 -24.15
CA GLN A 736 12.80 -15.60 -25.13
C GLN A 736 14.26 -15.52 -25.62
N PHE A 737 14.44 -15.24 -26.91
CA PHE A 737 15.75 -15.11 -27.55
C PHE A 737 15.85 -13.81 -28.36
N THR A 738 16.96 -13.10 -28.19
CA THR A 738 17.45 -12.11 -29.18
C THR A 738 18.57 -12.72 -30.04
N ILE A 739 19.31 -13.69 -29.52
CA ILE A 739 20.46 -14.34 -30.17
C ILE A 739 20.21 -15.83 -30.23
N ALA A 740 20.33 -16.41 -31.43
CA ALA A 740 20.13 -17.84 -31.64
C ALA A 740 21.34 -18.65 -31.15
N PRO A 741 21.16 -19.89 -30.65
CA PRO A 741 22.28 -20.74 -30.23
C PRO A 741 23.32 -20.96 -31.35
N GLY A 742 22.87 -21.00 -32.61
CA GLY A 742 23.73 -21.12 -33.80
C GLY A 742 24.58 -19.89 -34.15
N ASP A 743 24.41 -18.75 -33.46
CA ASP A 743 25.37 -17.63 -33.54
C ASP A 743 26.65 -17.91 -32.69
N TYR A 744 26.73 -19.05 -31.98
CA TYR A 744 27.89 -19.52 -31.19
C TYR A 744 28.51 -20.80 -31.79
N ASP A 745 29.29 -21.56 -31.01
CA ASP A 745 29.88 -22.85 -31.39
C ASP A 745 28.94 -24.04 -31.12
N GLN A 746 29.32 -25.21 -31.67
CA GLN A 746 28.52 -26.44 -31.57
C GLN A 746 28.27 -26.90 -30.13
N GLU A 747 29.20 -26.63 -29.19
CA GLU A 747 29.01 -26.99 -27.78
C GLU A 747 27.84 -26.21 -27.15
N VAL A 748 27.64 -24.94 -27.53
CA VAL A 748 26.46 -24.16 -27.11
C VAL A 748 25.19 -24.75 -27.69
N VAL A 749 25.20 -25.10 -28.99
CA VAL A 749 24.05 -25.71 -29.68
C VAL A 749 23.66 -27.04 -29.01
N ASP A 750 24.62 -27.93 -28.76
CA ASP A 750 24.39 -29.24 -28.14
C ASP A 750 23.89 -29.11 -26.69
N ALA A 751 24.47 -28.21 -25.89
CA ALA A 751 24.02 -27.94 -24.53
C ALA A 751 22.58 -27.39 -24.50
N VAL A 752 22.25 -26.47 -25.40
CA VAL A 752 20.88 -25.93 -25.53
C VAL A 752 19.88 -27.02 -25.91
N TYR A 753 20.21 -27.93 -26.84
CA TYR A 753 19.32 -29.05 -27.19
C TYR A 753 19.07 -30.00 -26.00
N GLN A 754 20.09 -30.30 -25.19
CA GLN A 754 19.93 -31.12 -23.98
C GLN A 754 19.01 -30.44 -22.97
N LEU A 755 19.21 -29.13 -22.75
CA LEU A 755 18.35 -28.34 -21.86
C LEU A 755 16.89 -28.28 -22.35
N PHE A 756 16.64 -28.12 -23.66
CA PHE A 756 15.28 -28.19 -24.20
C PHE A 756 14.63 -29.56 -24.02
N SER A 757 15.39 -30.65 -24.10
CA SER A 757 14.89 -32.00 -23.84
C SER A 757 14.44 -32.14 -22.38
N ILE A 758 15.24 -31.65 -21.41
CA ILE A 758 14.88 -31.58 -19.98
C ILE A 758 13.58 -30.78 -19.77
N ARG A 759 13.44 -29.64 -20.48
CA ARG A 759 12.22 -28.84 -20.43
C ARG A 759 11.00 -29.60 -20.95
N GLU A 760 11.10 -30.22 -22.12
CA GLU A 760 10.00 -30.96 -22.75
C GLU A 760 9.55 -32.15 -21.91
N GLU A 761 10.49 -32.91 -21.34
CA GLU A 761 10.22 -34.11 -20.56
C GLU A 761 9.72 -33.82 -19.13
N HIS A 762 10.31 -32.84 -18.44
CA HIS A 762 10.07 -32.64 -17.01
C HIS A 762 9.34 -31.34 -16.66
N VAL A 763 9.64 -30.22 -17.33
CA VAL A 763 9.12 -28.89 -16.95
C VAL A 763 7.74 -28.61 -17.55
N LEU A 764 7.54 -28.90 -18.83
CA LEU A 764 6.28 -28.61 -19.53
C LEU A 764 5.06 -29.38 -19.02
N PRO A 765 5.17 -30.67 -18.59
CA PRO A 765 4.05 -31.35 -17.96
C PRO A 765 3.57 -30.65 -16.67
N ILE A 766 4.51 -30.30 -15.78
CA ILE A 766 4.21 -29.61 -14.52
C ILE A 766 3.51 -28.27 -14.80
N TYR A 767 4.05 -27.44 -15.71
CA TYR A 767 3.44 -26.14 -16.00
C TYR A 767 2.08 -26.24 -16.69
N LYS A 768 1.79 -27.29 -17.46
CA LYS A 768 0.45 -27.51 -18.01
C LYS A 768 -0.58 -27.74 -16.91
N THR A 769 -0.26 -28.60 -15.93
CA THR A 769 -1.14 -28.92 -14.81
C THR A 769 -1.24 -27.77 -13.80
N ALA A 770 -0.12 -27.12 -13.47
CA ALA A 770 -0.13 -25.95 -12.58
C ALA A 770 -0.93 -24.78 -13.17
N LEU A 771 -0.88 -24.57 -14.49
CA LEU A 771 -1.67 -23.54 -15.17
C LEU A 771 -3.17 -23.88 -15.21
N GLU A 772 -3.54 -25.16 -15.38
CA GLU A 772 -4.94 -25.61 -15.25
C GLU A 772 -5.51 -25.32 -13.86
N GLN A 773 -4.72 -25.58 -12.80
CA GLN A 773 -5.12 -25.46 -11.41
C GLN A 773 -5.00 -24.02 -10.86
N PHE A 774 -4.34 -23.11 -11.57
CA PHE A 774 -4.09 -21.74 -11.12
C PHE A 774 -5.36 -20.97 -10.68
N PRO A 775 -6.49 -21.00 -11.41
CA PRO A 775 -7.67 -20.21 -11.06
C PRO A 775 -8.32 -20.62 -9.72
N GLU A 776 -8.15 -21.89 -9.32
CA GLU A 776 -8.74 -22.46 -8.11
C GLU A 776 -7.77 -22.46 -6.92
N THR A 777 -6.46 -22.54 -7.18
CA THR A 777 -5.44 -22.71 -6.14
C THR A 777 -4.65 -21.43 -5.85
N ALA A 778 -4.64 -20.47 -6.78
CA ALA A 778 -3.75 -19.31 -6.80
C ALA A 778 -2.24 -19.65 -6.67
N ALA A 779 -1.85 -20.90 -6.91
CA ALA A 779 -0.48 -21.36 -6.71
C ALA A 779 0.42 -20.92 -7.88
N PRO A 780 1.48 -20.10 -7.66
CA PRO A 780 2.34 -19.62 -8.74
C PRO A 780 2.95 -20.78 -9.55
N LEU A 781 3.31 -20.58 -10.82
CA LEU A 781 4.00 -21.63 -11.58
C LEU A 781 5.45 -21.80 -11.12
N VAL A 782 6.18 -20.69 -11.07
CA VAL A 782 7.51 -20.59 -10.44
C VAL A 782 7.30 -20.22 -8.98
N ARG A 783 7.74 -21.07 -8.05
CA ARG A 783 7.46 -20.89 -6.62
C ARG A 783 8.73 -20.68 -5.80
N PRO A 784 8.69 -19.88 -4.73
CA PRO A 784 9.79 -19.79 -3.78
C PRO A 784 9.87 -21.06 -2.92
N LEU A 785 11.05 -21.35 -2.35
CA LEU A 785 11.24 -22.56 -1.54
C LEU A 785 10.32 -22.63 -0.32
N TRP A 786 9.94 -21.49 0.26
CA TRP A 786 8.96 -21.44 1.36
C TRP A 786 7.57 -21.95 0.98
N TRP A 787 7.26 -22.14 -0.31
CA TRP A 787 5.98 -22.73 -0.73
C TRP A 787 5.79 -24.17 -0.23
N ILE A 788 6.88 -24.95 -0.13
CA ILE A 788 6.85 -26.32 0.41
C ILE A 788 7.35 -26.41 1.85
N ALA A 789 8.05 -25.36 2.33
CA ALA A 789 8.58 -25.27 3.67
C ALA A 789 8.30 -23.88 4.28
N PRO A 790 7.02 -23.56 4.59
CA PRO A 790 6.61 -22.19 4.96
C PRO A 790 7.20 -21.71 6.29
N GLU A 791 7.53 -22.62 7.21
CA GLU A 791 8.12 -22.32 8.53
C GLU A 791 9.67 -22.35 8.53
N ASP A 792 10.30 -22.68 7.41
CA ASP A 792 11.76 -22.85 7.30
C ASP A 792 12.46 -21.53 6.95
N ALA A 793 13.26 -21.00 7.88
CA ALA A 793 13.97 -19.73 7.72
C ALA A 793 14.94 -19.71 6.51
N HIS A 794 15.57 -20.83 6.16
CA HIS A 794 16.43 -20.90 4.97
C HIS A 794 15.61 -20.88 3.69
N ALA A 795 14.46 -21.56 3.68
CA ALA A 795 13.52 -21.54 2.55
C ALA A 795 12.88 -20.16 2.35
N GLN A 796 12.58 -19.45 3.46
CA GLN A 796 12.08 -18.07 3.45
C GLN A 796 13.09 -17.09 2.86
N MET A 797 14.38 -17.19 3.23
CA MET A 797 15.45 -16.31 2.75
C MET A 797 15.95 -16.60 1.33
N CYS A 798 15.58 -17.74 0.72
CA CYS A 798 16.22 -18.18 -0.52
C CYS A 798 15.70 -17.42 -1.76
N GLY A 799 16.53 -16.51 -2.30
CA GLY A 799 16.30 -15.77 -3.55
C GLY A 799 17.12 -16.22 -4.77
N SER A 800 17.90 -17.30 -4.65
CA SER A 800 18.79 -17.83 -5.72
C SER A 800 18.48 -19.27 -6.14
N GLN A 801 17.35 -19.80 -5.67
CA GLN A 801 16.78 -21.09 -6.05
C GLN A 801 15.26 -20.91 -6.13
N PHE A 802 14.59 -21.75 -6.92
CA PHE A 802 13.14 -21.74 -7.06
C PHE A 802 12.62 -23.16 -7.31
N LEU A 803 11.30 -23.30 -7.25
CA LEU A 803 10.57 -24.51 -7.60
C LEU A 803 9.84 -24.31 -8.93
N VAL A 804 9.81 -25.37 -9.74
CA VAL A 804 8.90 -25.56 -10.86
C VAL A 804 7.75 -26.40 -10.30
N GLY A 805 6.58 -25.78 -10.12
CA GLY A 805 5.47 -26.41 -9.41
C GLY A 805 5.82 -26.72 -7.95
N GLU A 806 5.50 -27.94 -7.52
CA GLU A 806 5.84 -28.49 -6.20
C GLU A 806 6.86 -29.65 -6.30
N GLU A 807 7.20 -30.06 -7.52
CA GLU A 807 7.87 -31.32 -7.83
C GLU A 807 9.37 -31.19 -8.13
N ILE A 808 9.83 -30.06 -8.67
CA ILE A 808 11.24 -29.84 -9.06
C ILE A 808 11.79 -28.56 -8.41
N MET A 809 12.98 -28.64 -7.82
CA MET A 809 13.77 -27.50 -7.35
C MET A 809 14.98 -27.26 -8.26
N VAL A 810 15.24 -26.00 -8.59
CA VAL A 810 16.31 -25.57 -9.51
C VAL A 810 17.27 -24.62 -8.79
N ALA A 811 18.58 -24.81 -8.99
CA ALA A 811 19.66 -24.03 -8.37
C ALA A 811 20.73 -23.64 -9.41
N PRO A 812 20.47 -22.64 -10.28
CA PRO A 812 21.38 -22.24 -11.35
C PRO A 812 22.63 -21.51 -10.81
N ILE A 813 23.68 -21.40 -11.61
CA ILE A 813 24.83 -20.54 -11.32
C ILE A 813 24.52 -19.11 -11.79
N LEU A 814 24.73 -18.12 -10.92
CA LEU A 814 24.38 -16.71 -11.14
C LEU A 814 25.60 -15.77 -11.09
N GLU A 815 26.81 -16.33 -11.11
CA GLU A 815 28.08 -15.62 -10.91
C GLU A 815 29.13 -16.08 -11.94
N ASP A 816 29.91 -15.14 -12.45
CA ASP A 816 30.92 -15.39 -13.49
C ASP A 816 32.06 -16.31 -13.01
N GLY A 817 32.54 -17.17 -13.89
CA GLY A 817 33.60 -18.15 -13.63
C GLY A 817 33.26 -19.26 -12.63
N ARG A 818 32.06 -19.27 -12.03
CA ARG A 818 31.70 -20.24 -10.97
C ARG A 818 31.38 -21.62 -11.55
N ARG A 819 31.93 -22.65 -10.92
CA ARG A 819 31.67 -24.08 -11.19
C ARG A 819 31.19 -24.84 -9.94
N THR A 820 31.02 -24.15 -8.82
CA THR A 820 30.44 -24.67 -7.59
C THR A 820 29.54 -23.62 -6.94
N ARG A 821 28.45 -24.04 -6.30
CA ARG A 821 27.62 -23.18 -5.44
C ARG A 821 27.12 -23.92 -4.21
N ASP A 822 26.63 -23.17 -3.23
CA ASP A 822 25.87 -23.74 -2.12
C ASP A 822 24.39 -23.86 -2.50
N ILE A 823 23.77 -24.96 -2.08
CA ILE A 823 22.38 -25.31 -2.40
C ILE A 823 21.68 -25.73 -1.12
N TYR A 824 20.57 -25.08 -0.77
CA TYR A 824 19.69 -25.55 0.29
C TYR A 824 18.67 -26.55 -0.26
N LEU A 825 18.56 -27.73 0.36
CA LEU A 825 17.46 -28.66 0.12
C LEU A 825 16.45 -28.57 1.28
N PRO A 826 15.19 -28.17 1.04
CA PRO A 826 14.13 -28.25 2.04
C PRO A 826 13.91 -29.68 2.57
N ALA A 827 13.25 -29.82 3.71
CA ALA A 827 12.98 -31.13 4.32
C ALA A 827 12.21 -32.06 3.36
N GLY A 828 12.65 -33.31 3.25
CA GLY A 828 12.11 -34.30 2.30
C GLY A 828 13.20 -35.19 1.71
N TRP A 829 12.84 -35.96 0.69
CA TRP A 829 13.75 -36.77 -0.13
C TRP A 829 13.76 -36.23 -1.56
N TRP A 830 14.96 -36.08 -2.11
CA TRP A 830 15.20 -35.41 -3.39
C TRP A 830 16.08 -36.28 -4.28
N LYS A 831 15.67 -36.54 -5.52
CA LYS A 831 16.52 -37.12 -6.56
C LYS A 831 17.36 -36.00 -7.17
N ASP A 832 18.67 -36.12 -7.02
CA ASP A 832 19.69 -35.31 -7.67
C ASP A 832 19.86 -35.81 -9.12
N HIS A 833 19.49 -35.00 -10.11
CA HIS A 833 19.57 -35.38 -11.53
C HIS A 833 20.95 -35.16 -12.15
N LEU A 834 21.84 -34.42 -11.48
CA LEU A 834 23.19 -34.14 -11.97
C LEU A 834 24.17 -35.26 -11.61
N LEU A 835 24.02 -35.80 -10.40
CA LEU A 835 24.86 -36.88 -9.83
C LEU A 835 24.13 -38.23 -9.75
N ASP A 836 22.85 -38.29 -10.14
CA ASP A 836 21.99 -39.48 -10.13
C ASP A 836 21.75 -40.11 -8.73
N GLU A 837 21.96 -39.35 -7.66
CA GLU A 837 21.84 -39.81 -6.27
C GLU A 837 20.49 -39.42 -5.62
N VAL A 838 20.03 -40.19 -4.63
CA VAL A 838 18.91 -39.78 -3.77
C VAL A 838 19.46 -39.14 -2.48
N ARG A 839 19.01 -37.92 -2.18
CA ARG A 839 19.49 -37.10 -1.05
C ARG A 839 18.36 -36.78 -0.09
N ARG A 840 18.63 -36.93 1.21
CA ARG A 840 17.80 -36.37 2.28
C ARG A 840 18.06 -34.88 2.43
N GLY A 841 16.99 -34.08 2.34
CA GLY A 841 17.01 -32.63 2.53
C GLY A 841 16.93 -32.20 4.01
N GLY A 842 16.51 -30.96 4.24
CA GLY A 842 16.60 -30.25 5.53
C GLY A 842 18.03 -29.79 5.84
N LYS A 843 18.85 -29.54 4.82
CA LYS A 843 20.28 -29.23 4.96
C LYS A 843 20.86 -28.51 3.74
N TRP A 844 22.01 -27.89 3.94
CA TRP A 844 22.84 -27.33 2.88
C TRP A 844 23.75 -28.40 2.25
N LEU A 845 23.89 -28.33 0.93
CA LEU A 845 24.96 -28.94 0.15
C LEU A 845 25.98 -27.83 -0.16
N HIS A 846 27.16 -27.91 0.45
CA HIS A 846 28.20 -26.90 0.28
C HIS A 846 29.15 -27.25 -0.87
N ASN A 847 29.61 -26.24 -1.61
CA ASN A 847 30.51 -26.38 -2.76
C ASN A 847 30.04 -27.40 -3.81
N TYR A 848 28.73 -27.51 -4.01
CA TYR A 848 28.13 -28.47 -4.92
C TYR A 848 28.59 -28.19 -6.37
N PRO A 849 29.16 -29.18 -7.10
CA PRO A 849 29.74 -28.97 -8.42
C PRO A 849 28.68 -28.85 -9.52
N VAL A 850 28.81 -27.83 -10.36
CA VAL A 850 27.90 -27.52 -11.47
C VAL A 850 28.72 -27.21 -12.73
N PRO A 851 28.92 -28.21 -13.62
CA PRO A 851 29.61 -28.03 -14.92
C PRO A 851 28.99 -26.92 -15.78
N LEU A 852 29.71 -26.40 -16.77
CA LEU A 852 29.26 -25.25 -17.58
C LEU A 852 28.05 -25.54 -18.49
N THR A 853 27.85 -26.81 -18.84
CA THR A 853 26.80 -27.27 -19.75
C THR A 853 25.67 -28.01 -19.02
N LYS A 854 25.57 -27.86 -17.70
CA LYS A 854 24.62 -28.59 -16.85
C LYS A 854 24.15 -27.73 -15.68
N VAL A 855 22.83 -27.75 -15.48
CA VAL A 855 22.14 -27.14 -14.34
C VAL A 855 22.02 -28.10 -13.15
N ALA A 856 22.07 -27.58 -11.93
CA ALA A 856 21.70 -28.34 -10.74
C ALA A 856 20.18 -28.27 -10.53
N TYR A 857 19.49 -29.40 -10.70
CA TYR A 857 18.07 -29.53 -10.41
C TYR A 857 17.76 -30.87 -9.71
N PHE A 858 16.71 -30.85 -8.90
CA PHE A 858 16.35 -31.94 -8.00
C PHE A 858 14.85 -32.17 -8.06
N SER A 859 14.38 -33.41 -8.16
CA SER A 859 12.94 -33.70 -8.08
C SER A 859 12.58 -34.34 -6.74
N VAL A 860 11.39 -34.05 -6.21
CA VAL A 860 10.86 -34.73 -5.02
C VAL A 860 10.75 -36.23 -5.30
N THR A 861 11.12 -37.05 -4.33
CA THR A 861 11.02 -38.51 -4.40
C THR A 861 10.63 -39.09 -3.04
N THR A 862 10.39 -40.40 -2.99
CA THR A 862 10.11 -41.14 -1.75
C THR A 862 11.41 -41.55 -1.04
N GLU A 863 11.29 -41.95 0.23
CA GLU A 863 12.42 -42.52 0.98
C GLU A 863 12.92 -43.79 0.26
N PRO A 864 14.23 -43.89 -0.05
CA PRO A 864 14.77 -45.11 -0.64
C PRO A 864 14.65 -46.28 0.34
N SER A 865 14.09 -47.38 -0.15
CA SER A 865 13.79 -48.62 0.60
C SER A 865 15.02 -49.41 1.04
#